data_AF-A0AAV2PRU5-F1
#
_entry.id   AF-A0AAV2PRU5-F1
#
_cell.length_a   1.000
_cell.length_b   1.000
_cell.length_c   1.000
_cell.angle_alpha   90.00
_cell.angle_beta   90.00
_cell.angle_gamma   90.00
#
_symmetry.space_group_name_H-M   'P 1'
#
loop_
_entity.id
_entity.type
_entity.pdbx_description
1 polymer ?
#
loop_
_entity_poly.entity_id
_entity_poly.type
_entity_poly.pdbx_seq_one_letter_code
_entity_poly.pdbx_strand_id
1 'polypeptide(L)'
;MRLIVDTVTPKLRIIQVYGILEFEDTMDHTFDATIIYVKGDITSNGQVIAGSEVSPFNHNLRIILRGDLDHNNQDNTPMPPLAEISLGWKAMGVFGLLSLHGKDVGKTWVKLGSSATAGSNQISLAEAVTNTWLNKEVMITATGKESEETEVHTVTAVSTDGLTLTLDSALEFNHLCETHSLTGGTTYTMAGEVGLLSRNIVIEGGDYSDLIKDGFGGRILVSKMNVGDNQYTGIAELTNVEFRNMGQEGFIDEEDPRYVLTLHTLGSSTSVLKKCSFNHNFNTAVGLFGSDNVLIENNVVYHTVGSSFRDDSIETTFRHNLVSTMLFPGAYQDRVEKQNFNWYAAFYLNLASGTVMEDNVVAGSDQGGYATYGELCEEPTTWSNNEVHSAPFGVMLWKKSSGPADECRKINNVYAWRIWDTAFYIQTYASIMLEKNKVVDSQLGINLLIHNPRALTHEFYDKTATVKDSLFIGASPSHTCDYHDSVPSLKEDVWDHTLWDGGVNGGNTAMFIGSFLSGKNMAPKHPFHPTDVYPAIRGSTHVESVTFAHYNTRSCGKDVAISTNPDSEDAIHPTFTKDLIFVDTSEDNYVFMHKPKVSSINPSDCVDMTCDGLKKVIITDTDGTLLGTADATLTAIAEYEWDGDGSHGVGDYRIPNSLKTNIDGSQIASAEKF
;
A
#
# COMPACT_ATOMS: atom_id res chain seq x y z
N MET A 1 1.44 42.15 -17.16
CA MET A 1 2.58 42.73 -16.42
C MET A 1 3.46 41.57 -15.97
N ARG A 2 4.77 41.65 -16.21
CA ARG A 2 5.76 40.64 -15.81
C ARG A 2 6.72 41.31 -14.82
N LEU A 3 6.81 40.78 -13.62
CA LEU A 3 7.73 41.20 -12.57
C LEU A 3 8.83 40.16 -12.49
N ILE A 4 10.07 40.62 -12.65
CA ILE A 4 11.27 39.80 -12.53
C ILE A 4 11.81 40.00 -11.11
N VAL A 5 12.05 38.90 -10.40
CA VAL A 5 12.74 38.88 -9.11
C VAL A 5 14.23 38.68 -9.41
N ASP A 6 14.99 39.77 -9.32
CA ASP A 6 16.42 39.88 -9.64
C ASP A 6 17.26 40.38 -8.44
N THR A 7 16.64 40.39 -7.26
CA THR A 7 17.26 40.90 -6.03
C THR A 7 16.65 40.21 -4.80
N VAL A 8 17.30 40.38 -3.66
CA VAL A 8 16.82 39.85 -2.38
C VAL A 8 15.48 40.50 -2.03
N THR A 9 14.45 39.67 -1.90
CA THR A 9 13.12 40.13 -1.46
C THR A 9 13.04 40.26 0.06
N PRO A 10 12.38 41.30 0.60
CA PRO A 10 12.09 41.36 2.03
C PRO A 10 11.11 40.25 2.42
N LYS A 11 10.89 40.06 3.72
CA LYS A 11 9.81 39.20 4.22
C LYS A 11 8.46 39.82 3.87
N LEU A 12 7.65 39.08 3.12
CA LEU A 12 6.36 39.54 2.62
C LEU A 12 5.23 38.81 3.34
N ARG A 13 4.14 39.48 3.70
CA ARG A 13 3.02 38.81 4.38
C ARG A 13 2.14 38.10 3.36
N ILE A 14 1.44 38.86 2.52
CA ILE A 14 0.56 38.33 1.47
C ILE A 14 1.06 38.81 0.12
N ILE A 15 1.24 37.87 -0.82
CA ILE A 15 1.59 38.14 -2.20
C ILE A 15 0.46 37.69 -3.12
N GLN A 16 -0.07 38.64 -3.89
CA GLN A 16 -1.11 38.39 -4.89
C GLN A 16 -0.52 38.57 -6.29
N VAL A 17 -0.33 37.46 -6.98
CA VAL A 17 0.22 37.40 -8.33
C VAL A 17 -0.93 37.41 -9.34
N TYR A 18 -1.28 38.61 -9.80
CA TYR A 18 -2.23 38.80 -10.91
C TYR A 18 -1.56 38.80 -12.29
N GLY A 19 -0.25 39.08 -12.34
CA GLY A 19 0.56 39.09 -13.56
C GLY A 19 1.47 37.85 -13.63
N ILE A 20 2.67 38.01 -14.17
CA ILE A 20 3.72 36.97 -14.14
C ILE A 20 4.74 37.40 -13.08
N LEU A 21 5.04 36.53 -12.13
CA LEU A 21 6.15 36.64 -11.19
C LEU A 21 7.21 35.61 -11.62
N GLU A 22 8.36 36.08 -12.06
CA GLU A 22 9.43 35.21 -12.56
C GLU A 22 10.71 35.43 -11.78
N PHE A 23 11.38 34.34 -11.37
CA PHE A 23 12.69 34.38 -10.75
C PHE A 23 13.78 34.37 -11.81
N GLU A 24 14.63 35.39 -11.82
CA GLU A 24 15.75 35.46 -12.76
C GLU A 24 16.85 34.48 -12.36
N ASP A 25 17.33 33.64 -13.28
CA ASP A 25 18.39 32.64 -13.03
C ASP A 25 19.80 33.26 -13.07
N THR A 26 20.00 34.37 -12.37
CA THR A 26 21.26 35.12 -12.26
C THR A 26 21.85 35.09 -10.85
N MET A 27 21.07 34.63 -9.86
CA MET A 27 21.47 34.54 -8.46
C MET A 27 20.60 33.53 -7.70
N ASP A 28 21.07 33.16 -6.50
CA ASP A 28 20.24 32.43 -5.55
C ASP A 28 19.14 33.33 -4.98
N HIS A 29 17.92 32.79 -4.88
CA HIS A 29 16.74 33.49 -4.37
C HIS A 29 16.23 32.87 -3.07
N THR A 30 15.79 33.73 -2.15
CA THR A 30 14.95 33.34 -1.01
C THR A 30 13.70 34.21 -1.04
N PHE A 31 12.56 33.58 -1.31
CA PHE A 31 11.26 34.23 -1.39
C PHE A 31 10.43 33.85 -0.16
N ASP A 32 10.43 34.74 0.83
CA ASP A 32 9.88 34.50 2.16
C ASP A 32 8.50 35.16 2.28
N ALA A 33 7.42 34.36 2.26
CA ALA A 33 6.04 34.82 2.28
C ALA A 33 5.16 34.05 3.27
N THR A 34 4.11 34.66 3.85
CA THR A 34 3.12 33.90 4.66
C THR A 34 2.12 33.21 3.74
N ILE A 35 1.62 33.95 2.75
CA ILE A 35 0.72 33.46 1.73
C ILE A 35 1.16 33.95 0.35
N ILE A 36 1.17 33.02 -0.61
CA ILE A 36 1.35 33.31 -2.03
C ILE A 36 0.06 32.92 -2.74
N TYR A 37 -0.51 33.85 -3.50
CA TYR A 37 -1.78 33.66 -4.18
C TYR A 37 -1.65 33.99 -5.65
N VAL A 38 -1.68 32.95 -6.48
CA VAL A 38 -1.51 33.04 -7.92
C VAL A 38 -2.88 32.98 -8.56
N LYS A 39 -3.29 34.04 -9.25
CA LYS A 39 -4.63 34.16 -9.81
C LYS A 39 -4.59 34.83 -11.16
N GLY A 40 -5.02 34.13 -12.19
CA GLY A 40 -5.10 34.71 -13.52
C GLY A 40 -5.38 33.70 -14.63
N ASP A 41 -5.53 34.22 -15.83
CA ASP A 41 -5.65 33.42 -17.05
C ASP A 41 -4.26 32.87 -17.43
N ILE A 42 -4.09 31.56 -17.30
CA ILE A 42 -2.86 30.83 -17.57
C ILE A 42 -2.20 31.17 -18.92
N THR A 43 -2.94 31.65 -19.91
CA THR A 43 -2.38 32.02 -21.21
C THR A 43 -1.74 33.40 -21.24
N SER A 44 -2.02 34.26 -20.26
CA SER A 44 -1.64 35.69 -20.32
C SER A 44 -1.19 36.31 -18.99
N ASN A 45 -1.59 35.76 -17.84
CA ASN A 45 -1.34 36.32 -16.52
C ASN A 45 -1.56 35.29 -15.38
N GLY A 46 -1.34 35.67 -14.12
CA GLY A 46 -1.40 34.77 -12.97
C GLY A 46 -0.43 33.59 -13.04
N GLN A 47 0.87 33.88 -13.13
CA GLN A 47 1.90 32.84 -13.26
C GLN A 47 3.05 33.08 -12.27
N VAL A 48 3.55 32.01 -11.66
CA VAL A 48 4.82 31.99 -10.94
C VAL A 48 5.77 31.07 -11.68
N ILE A 49 6.93 31.59 -12.09
CA ILE A 49 7.86 30.91 -13.00
C ILE A 49 9.28 30.90 -12.43
N ALA A 50 9.93 29.73 -12.46
CA ALA A 50 11.37 29.59 -12.28
C ALA A 50 11.91 28.51 -13.22
N GLY A 51 12.70 28.93 -14.22
CA GLY A 51 13.19 28.03 -15.27
C GLY A 51 12.08 27.53 -16.20
N SER A 52 12.43 26.59 -17.07
CA SER A 52 11.54 25.88 -17.99
C SER A 52 12.08 24.48 -18.25
N GLU A 53 11.29 23.61 -18.88
CA GLU A 53 11.72 22.25 -19.24
C GLU A 53 13.00 22.23 -20.11
N VAL A 54 13.16 23.20 -21.03
CA VAL A 54 14.32 23.28 -21.92
C VAL A 54 15.47 24.14 -21.38
N SER A 55 15.19 24.97 -20.37
CA SER A 55 16.18 25.82 -19.70
C SER A 55 15.88 25.83 -18.19
N PRO A 56 16.30 24.79 -17.45
CA PRO A 56 16.05 24.68 -16.03
C PRO A 56 16.73 25.79 -15.23
N PHE A 57 16.17 26.12 -14.07
CA PHE A 57 16.75 27.04 -13.10
C PHE A 57 18.00 26.42 -12.46
N ASN A 58 19.16 27.07 -12.56
CA ASN A 58 20.45 26.50 -12.17
C ASN A 58 20.92 26.97 -10.79
N HIS A 59 20.50 28.14 -10.34
CA HIS A 59 20.77 28.67 -9.01
C HIS A 59 19.84 28.02 -7.96
N ASN A 60 20.03 28.37 -6.68
CA ASN A 60 19.14 27.90 -5.61
C ASN A 60 17.94 28.83 -5.48
N LEU A 61 16.73 28.27 -5.42
CA LEU A 61 15.50 29.02 -5.12
C LEU A 61 14.84 28.40 -3.90
N ARG A 62 14.69 29.16 -2.82
CA ARG A 62 13.92 28.77 -1.64
C ARG A 62 12.66 29.59 -1.52
N ILE A 63 11.50 28.95 -1.60
CA ILE A 63 10.19 29.57 -1.36
C ILE A 63 9.73 29.14 0.03
N ILE A 64 9.68 30.08 0.97
CA ILE A 64 9.37 29.81 2.38
C ILE A 64 7.95 30.29 2.68
N LEU A 65 7.11 29.40 3.19
CA LEU A 65 5.75 29.69 3.65
C LEU A 65 5.72 29.85 5.18
N ARG A 66 5.59 31.08 5.68
CA ARG A 66 5.59 31.39 7.12
C ARG A 66 4.22 31.28 7.77
N GLY A 67 4.22 31.07 9.07
CA GLY A 67 3.05 30.94 9.93
C GLY A 67 3.21 29.79 10.92
N ASP A 68 2.37 29.76 11.94
CA ASP A 68 2.30 28.74 13.01
C ASP A 68 0.83 28.46 13.39
N LEU A 69 0.54 27.69 14.44
CA LEU A 69 -0.83 27.43 14.89
C LEU A 69 -1.45 28.53 15.78
N ASP A 70 -0.67 29.51 16.24
CA ASP A 70 -1.18 30.56 17.13
C ASP A 70 -2.05 31.56 16.36
N HIS A 71 -3.36 31.49 16.55
CA HIS A 71 -4.32 32.36 15.87
C HIS A 71 -4.12 33.85 16.23
N ASN A 72 -3.38 34.16 17.30
CA ASN A 72 -3.04 35.53 17.69
C ASN A 72 -1.76 36.05 17.03
N ASN A 73 -0.98 35.18 16.38
CA ASN A 73 0.19 35.60 15.63
C ASN A 73 -0.27 36.46 14.44
N GLN A 74 0.20 37.71 14.40
CA GLN A 74 -0.18 38.66 13.36
C GLN A 74 0.28 38.22 11.95
N ASP A 75 1.28 37.35 11.85
CA ASP A 75 1.70 36.77 10.57
C ASP A 75 0.63 35.77 10.06
N ASN A 76 -0.10 35.08 10.94
CA ASN A 76 -1.17 34.13 10.61
C ASN A 76 -2.43 34.86 10.14
N THR A 77 -2.40 35.28 8.87
CA THR A 77 -3.54 35.96 8.25
C THR A 77 -4.21 34.99 7.32
N PRO A 78 -5.40 34.45 7.67
CA PRO A 78 -6.14 33.66 6.71
C PRO A 78 -6.53 34.56 5.54
N MET A 79 -6.42 34.03 4.33
CA MET A 79 -7.04 34.68 3.20
C MET A 79 -8.56 34.54 3.30
N PRO A 80 -9.37 35.49 2.78
CA PRO A 80 -10.81 35.33 2.76
C PRO A 80 -11.18 33.96 2.16
N PRO A 81 -12.15 33.24 2.75
CA PRO A 81 -12.53 31.92 2.27
C PRO A 81 -12.87 32.02 0.79
N LEU A 82 -12.31 31.11 -0.01
CA LEU A 82 -12.81 30.92 -1.36
C LEU A 82 -14.20 30.32 -1.23
N ALA A 83 -15.09 30.61 -2.19
CA ALA A 83 -16.45 30.10 -2.14
C ALA A 83 -16.52 28.55 -2.10
N GLU A 84 -15.43 27.86 -2.44
CA GLU A 84 -15.37 26.41 -2.64
C GLU A 84 -14.40 25.68 -1.69
N ILE A 85 -13.32 26.31 -1.20
CA ILE A 85 -12.33 25.65 -0.33
C ILE A 85 -11.50 26.66 0.49
N SER A 86 -11.20 26.33 1.75
CA SER A 86 -10.33 27.17 2.60
C SER A 86 -8.87 26.99 2.22
N LEU A 87 -8.13 28.10 2.03
CA LEU A 87 -6.67 28.03 1.89
C LEU A 87 -5.96 27.97 3.25
N GLY A 88 -6.55 28.57 4.29
CA GLY A 88 -5.88 28.81 5.56
C GLY A 88 -4.76 29.86 5.45
N TRP A 89 -3.71 29.68 6.24
CA TRP A 89 -2.44 30.43 6.17
C TRP A 89 -1.26 29.47 6.07
N LYS A 90 -0.04 30.00 5.91
CA LYS A 90 1.17 29.21 5.63
C LYS A 90 0.99 28.41 4.34
N ALA A 91 0.58 29.10 3.27
CA ALA A 91 -0.01 28.43 2.11
C ALA A 91 0.28 29.14 0.79
N MET A 92 0.32 28.35 -0.29
CA MET A 92 0.28 28.82 -1.67
C MET A 92 -1.03 28.38 -2.32
N GLY A 93 -1.84 29.34 -2.79
CA GLY A 93 -3.03 29.06 -3.58
C GLY A 93 -2.79 29.35 -5.05
N VAL A 94 -2.96 28.34 -5.91
CA VAL A 94 -2.68 28.38 -7.35
C VAL A 94 -3.98 28.24 -8.14
N PHE A 95 -4.38 29.34 -8.76
CA PHE A 95 -5.56 29.52 -9.61
C PHE A 95 -5.13 30.18 -10.93
N GLY A 96 -4.00 29.70 -11.44
CA GLY A 96 -3.27 30.17 -12.60
C GLY A 96 -2.17 29.15 -12.88
N LEU A 97 -0.93 29.58 -13.17
CA LEU A 97 0.19 28.67 -13.39
C LEU A 97 1.23 28.73 -12.26
N LEU A 98 1.61 27.57 -11.76
CA LEU A 98 2.86 27.38 -11.04
C LEU A 98 3.79 26.53 -11.91
N SER A 99 4.84 27.13 -12.47
CA SER A 99 5.80 26.46 -13.37
C SER A 99 7.21 26.58 -12.79
N LEU A 100 7.71 25.48 -12.22
CA LEU A 100 9.00 25.44 -11.55
C LEU A 100 9.81 24.26 -12.08
N HIS A 101 10.95 24.56 -12.70
CA HIS A 101 11.82 23.57 -13.33
C HIS A 101 13.24 23.70 -12.78
N GLY A 102 13.57 22.89 -11.78
CA GLY A 102 14.89 22.82 -11.17
C GLY A 102 15.89 22.03 -12.02
N LYS A 103 17.16 22.14 -11.63
CA LYS A 103 18.29 21.48 -12.27
C LYS A 103 18.07 19.97 -12.33
N ASP A 104 18.32 19.38 -13.50
CA ASP A 104 18.19 17.94 -13.67
C ASP A 104 19.22 17.18 -12.83
N VAL A 105 18.72 16.24 -12.04
CA VAL A 105 19.53 15.38 -11.17
C VAL A 105 19.87 14.03 -11.83
N GLY A 106 19.34 13.77 -13.03
CA GLY A 106 19.45 12.49 -13.70
C GLY A 106 18.46 11.50 -13.12
N LYS A 107 18.96 10.42 -12.50
CA LYS A 107 18.15 9.44 -11.77
C LYS A 107 17.75 10.00 -10.41
N THR A 108 16.50 9.77 -10.02
CA THR A 108 15.97 10.23 -8.73
C THR A 108 16.07 9.17 -7.66
N TRP A 109 16.04 7.90 -8.02
CA TRP A 109 16.34 6.78 -7.14
C TRP A 109 16.87 5.59 -7.95
N VAL A 110 17.52 4.65 -7.26
CA VAL A 110 18.03 3.39 -7.81
C VAL A 110 17.95 2.31 -6.73
N LYS A 111 18.03 1.03 -7.11
CA LYS A 111 18.21 -0.06 -6.13
C LYS A 111 19.66 -0.17 -5.65
N LEU A 112 19.86 -0.71 -4.45
CA LEU A 112 21.16 -1.14 -3.96
C LEU A 112 21.76 -2.22 -4.89
N GLY A 113 23.08 -2.20 -5.05
CA GLY A 113 23.82 -3.19 -5.86
C GLY A 113 24.35 -4.37 -5.04
N SER A 114 24.40 -4.24 -3.73
CA SER A 114 24.73 -5.30 -2.76
C SER A 114 24.21 -4.90 -1.39
N SER A 115 23.94 -5.86 -0.50
CA SER A 115 23.52 -5.57 0.87
C SER A 115 24.50 -4.61 1.57
N ALA A 116 23.95 -3.60 2.25
CA ALA A 116 24.69 -2.69 3.11
C ALA A 116 24.47 -3.11 4.57
N THR A 117 25.56 -3.16 5.34
CA THR A 117 25.50 -3.60 6.74
C THR A 117 25.53 -2.40 7.68
N ALA A 118 24.84 -2.54 8.81
CA ALA A 118 24.93 -1.59 9.92
C ALA A 118 26.40 -1.38 10.31
N GLY A 119 26.78 -0.14 10.57
CA GLY A 119 28.15 0.30 10.82
C GLY A 119 28.96 0.64 9.56
N SER A 120 28.46 0.34 8.35
CA SER A 120 29.10 0.78 7.11
C SER A 120 28.67 2.20 6.73
N ASN A 121 29.56 2.97 6.10
CA ASN A 121 29.25 4.29 5.54
C ASN A 121 29.44 4.33 4.02
N GLN A 122 29.52 3.17 3.37
CA GLN A 122 29.66 3.04 1.93
C GLN A 122 28.61 2.07 1.42
N ILE A 123 27.85 2.50 0.42
CA ILE A 123 26.79 1.71 -0.20
C ILE A 123 27.07 1.52 -1.69
N SER A 124 26.77 0.32 -2.19
CA SER A 124 26.87 -0.01 -3.61
C SER A 124 25.50 0.15 -4.27
N LEU A 125 25.48 0.63 -5.51
CA LEU A 125 24.26 0.85 -6.30
C LEU A 125 24.17 -0.16 -7.44
N ALA A 126 22.96 -0.58 -7.80
CA ALA A 126 22.71 -1.46 -8.95
C ALA A 126 22.93 -0.73 -10.28
N GLU A 127 22.81 0.59 -10.25
CA GLU A 127 22.94 1.44 -11.42
C GLU A 127 23.76 2.69 -11.10
N ALA A 128 24.58 3.12 -12.05
CA ALA A 128 25.43 4.29 -11.87
C ALA A 128 24.60 5.57 -11.75
N VAL A 129 24.94 6.38 -10.75
CA VAL A 129 24.47 7.76 -10.59
C VAL A 129 25.58 8.73 -11.01
N THR A 130 25.25 10.02 -11.12
CA THR A 130 26.24 11.03 -11.50
C THR A 130 26.67 11.86 -10.28
N ASN A 131 27.68 12.70 -10.46
CA ASN A 131 28.17 13.59 -9.40
C ASN A 131 27.14 14.65 -8.95
N THR A 132 25.93 14.68 -9.54
CA THR A 132 24.79 15.49 -9.06
C THR A 132 24.31 15.09 -7.67
N TRP A 133 24.64 13.89 -7.20
CA TRP A 133 24.29 13.37 -5.87
C TRP A 133 25.27 13.81 -4.77
N LEU A 134 26.44 14.35 -5.13
CA LEU A 134 27.44 14.79 -4.14
C LEU A 134 26.94 15.98 -3.32
N ASN A 135 27.13 15.94 -1.99
CA ASN A 135 26.65 16.92 -1.02
C ASN A 135 25.11 17.08 -1.03
N LYS A 136 24.39 15.99 -1.31
CA LYS A 136 22.93 15.92 -1.30
C LYS A 136 22.48 14.86 -0.31
N GLU A 137 21.29 15.07 0.25
CA GLU A 137 20.61 14.10 1.11
C GLU A 137 20.04 12.98 0.25
N VAL A 138 20.28 11.75 0.68
CA VAL A 138 19.69 10.53 0.12
C VAL A 138 19.03 9.75 1.25
N MET A 139 17.92 9.08 0.95
CA MET A 139 17.35 8.05 1.83
C MET A 139 17.80 6.67 1.37
N ILE A 140 18.04 5.77 2.32
CA ILE A 140 18.25 4.34 2.09
C ILE A 140 17.07 3.61 2.73
N THR A 141 16.26 2.92 1.93
CA THR A 141 14.96 2.42 2.38
C THR A 141 15.07 1.22 3.31
N ALA A 142 14.11 1.12 4.23
CA ALA A 142 13.94 -0.03 5.11
C ALA A 142 13.86 -1.33 4.32
N THR A 143 14.47 -2.39 4.84
CA THR A 143 14.28 -3.76 4.32
C THR A 143 13.84 -4.75 5.38
N GLY A 144 13.73 -4.33 6.64
CA GLY A 144 13.10 -5.09 7.71
C GLY A 144 11.60 -4.83 7.77
N LYS A 145 11.02 -4.86 8.99
CA LYS A 145 9.57 -4.74 9.19
C LYS A 145 9.12 -3.32 9.51
N GLU A 146 10.00 -2.48 10.02
CA GLU A 146 9.70 -1.12 10.46
C GLU A 146 9.98 -0.11 9.35
N SER A 147 9.02 0.78 9.10
CA SER A 147 9.16 1.82 8.08
C SER A 147 10.23 2.86 8.44
N GLU A 148 10.49 3.02 9.74
CA GLU A 148 11.48 3.92 10.34
C GLU A 148 12.92 3.38 10.29
N GLU A 149 13.15 2.14 9.84
CA GLU A 149 14.50 1.64 9.49
C GLU A 149 15.08 2.33 8.23
N THR A 150 14.32 3.23 7.61
CA THR A 150 14.79 4.07 6.51
C THR A 150 15.67 5.20 7.05
N GLU A 151 16.90 5.26 6.57
CA GLU A 151 17.90 6.23 7.06
C GLU A 151 18.16 7.33 6.03
N VAL A 152 18.38 8.57 6.49
CA VAL A 152 18.74 9.70 5.64
C VAL A 152 20.17 10.14 5.93
N HIS A 153 20.98 10.24 4.88
CA HIS A 153 22.38 10.60 4.96
C HIS A 153 22.77 11.61 3.90
N THR A 154 23.85 12.36 4.17
CA THR A 154 24.47 13.21 3.15
C THR A 154 25.56 12.45 2.41
N VAL A 155 25.53 12.47 1.08
CA VAL A 155 26.58 11.87 0.26
C VAL A 155 27.84 12.74 0.29
N THR A 156 28.93 12.20 0.81
CA THR A 156 30.24 12.88 0.92
C THR A 156 31.19 12.55 -0.23
N ALA A 157 30.98 11.44 -0.94
CA ALA A 157 31.70 11.10 -2.16
C ALA A 157 30.87 10.20 -3.09
N VAL A 158 31.08 10.38 -4.40
CA VAL A 158 30.56 9.50 -5.46
C VAL A 158 31.77 8.89 -6.18
N SER A 159 31.79 7.56 -6.35
CA SER A 159 32.86 6.87 -7.06
C SER A 159 32.95 7.29 -8.53
N THR A 160 34.10 7.06 -9.17
CA THR A 160 34.31 7.44 -10.58
C THR A 160 33.37 6.74 -11.55
N ASP A 161 32.94 5.50 -11.25
CA ASP A 161 31.96 4.74 -12.02
C ASP A 161 30.51 5.03 -11.64
N GLY A 162 30.27 5.85 -10.60
CA GLY A 162 28.94 6.20 -10.10
C GLY A 162 28.21 5.08 -9.36
N LEU A 163 28.88 3.95 -9.06
CA LEU A 163 28.25 2.77 -8.45
C LEU A 163 28.44 2.68 -6.93
N THR A 164 29.17 3.62 -6.31
CA THR A 164 29.38 3.63 -4.86
C THR A 164 29.23 5.04 -4.32
N LEU A 165 28.44 5.15 -3.23
CA LEU A 165 28.30 6.38 -2.45
C LEU A 165 29.00 6.22 -1.11
N THR A 166 29.72 7.26 -0.68
CA THR A 166 30.17 7.39 0.71
C THR A 166 29.23 8.34 1.44
N LEU A 167 28.74 7.91 2.59
CA LEU A 167 27.81 8.63 3.47
C LEU A 167 28.59 9.43 4.53
N ASP A 168 27.94 10.41 5.14
CA ASP A 168 28.49 11.27 6.20
C ASP A 168 28.58 10.57 7.57
N SER A 169 27.71 9.58 7.81
CA SER A 169 27.73 8.71 8.98
C SER A 169 27.58 7.25 8.58
N ALA A 170 27.81 6.35 9.54
CA ALA A 170 27.56 4.93 9.36
C ALA A 170 26.06 4.64 9.50
N LEU A 171 25.58 3.66 8.73
CA LEU A 171 24.22 3.11 8.81
C LEU A 171 23.98 2.49 10.19
N GLU A 172 22.77 2.66 10.72
CA GLU A 172 22.30 2.03 11.95
C GLU A 172 21.66 0.66 11.66
N PHE A 173 21.08 0.48 10.48
CA PHE A 173 20.36 -0.73 10.07
C PHE A 173 21.04 -1.47 8.92
N ASN A 174 20.62 -2.72 8.72
CA ASN A 174 21.02 -3.50 7.55
C ASN A 174 20.03 -3.26 6.42
N HIS A 175 20.53 -3.02 5.21
CA HIS A 175 19.72 -2.88 4.01
C HIS A 175 20.05 -4.00 3.02
N LEU A 176 19.03 -4.79 2.69
CA LEU A 176 19.19 -5.99 1.87
C LEU A 176 19.37 -5.65 0.39
N CYS A 177 20.24 -6.39 -0.29
CA CYS A 177 20.20 -6.61 -1.73
C CYS A 177 20.75 -8.00 -2.05
N GLU A 178 19.84 -8.88 -2.47
CA GLU A 178 20.14 -10.26 -2.82
C GLU A 178 19.31 -10.75 -4.00
N THR A 179 19.94 -11.59 -4.83
CA THR A 179 19.29 -12.27 -5.94
C THR A 179 19.44 -13.76 -5.76
N HIS A 180 18.32 -14.48 -5.85
CA HIS A 180 18.26 -15.92 -5.71
C HIS A 180 17.67 -16.55 -6.96
N SER A 181 18.09 -17.80 -7.21
CA SER A 181 17.63 -18.60 -8.34
C SER A 181 16.96 -19.86 -7.81
N LEU A 182 15.75 -20.11 -8.30
CA LEU A 182 15.02 -21.35 -8.01
C LEU A 182 15.57 -22.51 -8.85
N THR A 183 15.40 -23.72 -8.35
CA THR A 183 15.64 -24.96 -9.09
C THR A 183 14.67 -25.03 -10.28
N GLY A 184 15.10 -24.50 -11.43
CA GLY A 184 14.24 -24.26 -12.60
C GLY A 184 14.61 -23.01 -13.40
N GLY A 185 15.48 -22.15 -12.86
CA GLY A 185 16.04 -20.99 -13.56
C GLY A 185 15.29 -19.67 -13.36
N THR A 186 14.11 -19.71 -12.73
CA THR A 186 13.40 -18.50 -12.30
C THR A 186 14.20 -17.77 -11.23
N THR A 187 14.40 -16.46 -11.41
CA THR A 187 15.14 -15.61 -10.46
C THR A 187 14.23 -14.58 -9.81
N TYR A 188 14.55 -14.23 -8.57
CA TYR A 188 13.94 -13.11 -7.84
C TYR A 188 15.00 -12.32 -7.09
N THR A 189 14.78 -11.01 -6.93
CA THR A 189 15.71 -10.09 -6.30
C THR A 189 14.98 -9.30 -5.24
N MET A 190 15.44 -9.33 -4.00
CA MET A 190 14.97 -8.43 -2.94
C MET A 190 16.08 -7.42 -2.70
N ALA A 191 15.81 -6.15 -2.96
CA ALA A 191 16.80 -5.10 -2.83
C ALA A 191 16.13 -3.78 -2.44
N GLY A 192 16.63 -3.18 -1.36
CA GLY A 192 16.25 -1.83 -0.96
C GLY A 192 16.74 -0.79 -1.96
N GLU A 193 16.26 0.43 -1.79
CA GLU A 193 16.42 1.56 -2.69
C GLU A 193 17.23 2.67 -2.04
N VAL A 194 17.82 3.49 -2.90
CA VAL A 194 18.49 4.73 -2.53
C VAL A 194 17.84 5.86 -3.31
N GLY A 195 17.18 6.78 -2.62
CA GLY A 195 16.43 7.89 -3.20
C GLY A 195 17.05 9.25 -2.91
N LEU A 196 17.28 10.07 -3.94
CA LEU A 196 17.81 11.43 -3.80
C LEU A 196 16.72 12.39 -3.35
N LEU A 197 16.89 13.01 -2.19
CA LEU A 197 15.94 13.96 -1.60
C LEU A 197 16.22 15.41 -1.99
N SER A 198 17.48 15.83 -2.00
CA SER A 198 17.77 17.26 -2.19
C SER A 198 17.53 17.74 -3.62
N ARG A 199 16.92 18.92 -3.80
CA ARG A 199 16.84 19.65 -5.09
C ARG A 199 17.39 21.08 -4.95
N ASN A 200 17.44 21.86 -6.04
CA ASN A 200 17.89 23.26 -5.98
C ASN A 200 16.73 24.26 -5.87
N ILE A 201 15.51 23.87 -6.30
CA ILE A 201 14.28 24.59 -5.97
C ILE A 201 13.64 23.89 -4.78
N VAL A 202 13.45 24.61 -3.69
CA VAL A 202 12.84 24.11 -2.44
C VAL A 202 11.63 24.97 -2.11
N ILE A 203 10.48 24.32 -1.88
CA ILE A 203 9.32 24.94 -1.24
C ILE A 203 9.20 24.36 0.16
N GLU A 204 9.19 25.22 1.16
CA GLU A 204 9.20 24.76 2.55
C GLU A 204 8.26 25.53 3.47
N GLY A 205 7.69 24.81 4.44
CA GLY A 205 7.07 25.44 5.60
C GLY A 205 8.15 26.10 6.46
N GLY A 206 8.05 27.41 6.64
CA GLY A 206 9.01 28.18 7.44
C GLY A 206 9.07 27.68 8.88
N ASP A 207 10.28 27.61 9.42
CA ASP A 207 10.55 27.06 10.74
C ASP A 207 10.02 27.94 11.88
N TYR A 208 9.62 27.32 13.00
CA TYR A 208 9.24 27.95 14.26
C TYR A 208 9.35 26.95 15.42
N SER A 209 9.34 27.44 16.66
CA SER A 209 9.74 26.65 17.85
C SER A 209 9.01 25.32 18.04
N ASP A 210 7.73 25.27 17.68
CA ASP A 210 6.86 24.13 17.91
C ASP A 210 6.51 23.39 16.60
N LEU A 211 7.17 23.67 15.47
CA LEU A 211 6.83 23.12 14.14
C LEU A 211 6.61 21.61 14.15
N ILE A 212 7.55 20.85 14.70
CA ILE A 212 7.47 19.39 14.73
C ILE A 212 6.26 18.98 15.56
N LYS A 213 6.18 19.43 16.82
CA LYS A 213 5.09 19.13 17.76
C LYS A 213 3.71 19.49 17.21
N ASP A 214 3.60 20.61 16.53
CA ASP A 214 2.34 21.10 15.96
C ASP A 214 1.98 20.41 14.64
N GLY A 215 2.97 19.80 13.96
CA GLY A 215 2.77 19.18 12.64
C GLY A 215 2.25 20.16 11.58
N PHE A 216 2.46 21.47 11.75
CA PHE A 216 1.81 22.50 10.95
C PHE A 216 2.78 23.13 9.96
N GLY A 217 2.98 22.44 8.84
CA GLY A 217 3.82 22.83 7.71
C GLY A 217 3.10 23.72 6.69
N GLY A 218 3.84 24.04 5.61
CA GLY A 218 3.28 24.79 4.48
C GLY A 218 2.39 23.93 3.58
N ARG A 219 1.42 24.49 2.86
CA ARG A 219 0.61 23.74 1.87
C ARG A 219 0.56 24.42 0.52
N ILE A 220 0.35 23.65 -0.54
CA ILE A 220 -0.01 24.15 -1.87
C ILE A 220 -1.40 23.62 -2.25
N LEU A 221 -2.29 24.53 -2.66
CA LEU A 221 -3.60 24.20 -3.21
C LEU A 221 -3.67 24.67 -4.66
N VAL A 222 -3.81 23.73 -5.59
CA VAL A 222 -4.09 23.98 -7.01
C VAL A 222 -5.56 23.71 -7.23
N SER A 223 -6.34 24.73 -7.58
CA SER A 223 -7.78 24.58 -7.73
C SER A 223 -8.38 25.61 -8.69
N LYS A 224 -9.70 25.64 -8.78
CA LYS A 224 -10.47 26.62 -9.54
C LYS A 224 -10.88 27.80 -8.68
N MET A 225 -11.12 28.93 -9.32
CA MET A 225 -11.68 30.11 -8.68
C MET A 225 -12.61 30.88 -9.58
N ASN A 226 -13.81 31.15 -9.07
CA ASN A 226 -14.76 32.03 -9.72
C ASN A 226 -14.57 33.47 -9.21
N VAL A 227 -14.42 34.42 -10.13
CA VAL A 227 -14.15 35.84 -9.87
C VAL A 227 -14.98 36.67 -10.82
N GLY A 228 -16.13 37.16 -10.34
CA GLY A 228 -17.14 37.73 -11.23
C GLY A 228 -17.62 36.65 -12.21
N ASP A 229 -17.61 36.95 -13.50
CA ASP A 229 -18.01 36.01 -14.56
C ASP A 229 -16.85 35.12 -15.07
N ASN A 230 -15.62 35.32 -14.56
CA ASN A 230 -14.45 34.56 -14.99
C ASN A 230 -14.18 33.40 -14.03
N GLN A 231 -13.86 32.23 -14.59
CA GLN A 231 -13.30 31.10 -13.86
C GLN A 231 -11.82 30.96 -14.19
N TYR A 232 -10.97 31.00 -13.17
CA TYR A 232 -9.55 30.69 -13.29
C TYR A 232 -9.28 29.26 -12.84
N THR A 233 -8.45 28.53 -13.57
CA THR A 233 -8.12 27.12 -13.29
C THR A 233 -6.62 27.00 -13.06
N GLY A 234 -6.25 26.42 -11.91
CA GLY A 234 -4.87 26.16 -11.54
C GLY A 234 -4.22 25.04 -12.34
N ILE A 235 -2.94 25.19 -12.66
CA ILE A 235 -2.06 24.15 -13.20
C ILE A 235 -0.72 24.20 -12.46
N ALA A 236 -0.19 23.03 -12.13
CA ALA A 236 1.16 22.88 -11.59
C ALA A 236 2.04 22.09 -12.56
N GLU A 237 3.13 22.71 -13.01
CA GLU A 237 4.19 22.11 -13.81
C GLU A 237 5.47 22.12 -12.99
N LEU A 238 5.75 21.00 -12.34
CA LEU A 238 6.76 20.91 -11.30
C LEU A 238 7.78 19.85 -11.69
N THR A 239 9.03 20.27 -11.89
CA THR A 239 10.14 19.37 -12.23
C THR A 239 11.35 19.64 -11.34
N ASN A 240 11.91 18.61 -10.70
CA ASN A 240 13.05 18.74 -9.79
C ASN A 240 12.82 19.77 -8.66
N VAL A 241 11.64 19.76 -8.05
CA VAL A 241 11.28 20.61 -6.90
C VAL A 241 11.26 19.76 -5.63
N GLU A 242 11.86 20.26 -4.55
CA GLU A 242 11.79 19.65 -3.23
C GLU A 242 10.73 20.33 -2.37
N PHE A 243 9.96 19.52 -1.65
CA PHE A 243 8.99 19.93 -0.65
C PHE A 243 9.43 19.49 0.73
N ARG A 244 9.63 20.45 1.64
CA ARG A 244 10.17 20.19 2.98
C ARG A 244 9.33 20.85 4.07
N ASN A 245 9.06 20.15 5.18
CA ASN A 245 8.23 20.70 6.26
C ASN A 245 6.86 21.21 5.75
N MET A 246 6.28 20.50 4.78
CA MET A 246 5.00 20.83 4.18
C MET A 246 3.91 19.87 4.70
N GLY A 247 2.65 20.16 4.37
CA GLY A 247 1.46 19.51 4.92
C GLY A 247 1.12 20.03 6.32
N GLN A 248 -0.17 20.05 6.65
CA GLN A 248 -0.67 20.39 7.97
C GLN A 248 -1.37 19.18 8.56
N GLU A 249 -0.81 18.60 9.62
CA GLU A 249 -1.31 17.40 10.29
C GLU A 249 -2.76 17.58 10.77
N GLY A 250 -3.53 16.49 10.78
CA GLY A 250 -4.94 16.49 11.18
C GLY A 250 -5.95 16.98 10.13
N PHE A 251 -5.50 17.71 9.10
CA PHE A 251 -6.36 18.20 8.01
C PHE A 251 -6.38 17.23 6.83
N ILE A 252 -7.21 16.19 6.93
CA ILE A 252 -7.29 15.08 5.96
C ILE A 252 -8.62 14.98 5.21
N ASP A 253 -9.58 15.84 5.55
CA ASP A 253 -10.92 15.87 4.96
C ASP A 253 -10.87 16.32 3.50
N GLU A 254 -11.73 15.75 2.66
CA GLU A 254 -11.80 16.10 1.23
C GLU A 254 -12.26 17.54 0.98
N GLU A 255 -12.96 18.17 1.94
CA GLU A 255 -13.44 19.55 1.85
C GLU A 255 -12.37 20.60 2.23
N ASP A 256 -11.36 20.22 3.03
CA ASP A 256 -10.18 21.06 3.34
C ASP A 256 -8.89 20.20 3.46
N PRO A 257 -8.44 19.57 2.37
CA PRO A 257 -7.24 18.73 2.37
C PRO A 257 -6.00 19.62 2.39
N ARG A 258 -5.31 19.69 3.53
CA ARG A 258 -4.10 20.50 3.71
C ARG A 258 -2.83 19.66 3.56
N TYR A 259 -2.76 18.96 2.45
CA TYR A 259 -1.63 18.16 2.04
C TYR A 259 -0.46 19.04 1.59
N VAL A 260 0.69 18.43 1.30
CA VAL A 260 1.84 19.16 0.75
C VAL A 260 1.44 19.83 -0.58
N LEU A 261 0.86 19.04 -1.49
CA LEU A 261 0.28 19.50 -2.75
C LEU A 261 -1.11 18.88 -2.95
N THR A 262 -2.14 19.72 -3.02
CA THR A 262 -3.51 19.30 -3.33
C THR A 262 -3.91 19.83 -4.69
N LEU A 263 -4.37 18.95 -5.60
CA LEU A 263 -5.10 19.32 -6.81
C LEU A 263 -6.59 19.04 -6.57
N HIS A 264 -7.42 20.09 -6.58
CA HIS A 264 -8.81 20.01 -6.14
C HIS A 264 -9.75 20.59 -7.20
N THR A 265 -10.73 19.78 -7.61
CA THR A 265 -11.86 20.10 -8.49
C THR A 265 -11.48 20.64 -9.88
N LEU A 266 -10.32 20.25 -10.41
CA LEU A 266 -9.82 20.73 -11.70
C LEU A 266 -10.58 20.13 -12.90
N GLY A 267 -11.25 18.98 -12.75
CA GLY A 267 -11.69 18.16 -13.89
C GLY A 267 -10.46 17.64 -14.64
N SER A 268 -10.51 17.59 -15.97
CA SER A 268 -9.30 17.29 -16.76
C SER A 268 -8.20 18.33 -16.48
N SER A 269 -7.05 17.86 -16.01
CA SER A 269 -5.88 18.65 -15.68
C SER A 269 -4.70 18.28 -16.58
N THR A 270 -3.85 19.25 -16.88
CA THR A 270 -2.54 19.00 -17.52
C THR A 270 -1.40 19.18 -16.53
N SER A 271 -1.68 19.10 -15.22
CA SER A 271 -0.65 19.23 -14.19
C SER A 271 0.31 18.04 -14.24
N VAL A 272 1.58 18.33 -14.01
CA VAL A 272 2.67 17.36 -14.09
C VAL A 272 3.60 17.54 -12.91
N LEU A 273 3.93 16.43 -12.25
CA LEU A 273 4.90 16.36 -11.17
C LEU A 273 5.99 15.35 -11.54
N LYS A 274 7.18 15.85 -11.89
CA LYS A 274 8.30 15.05 -12.37
C LYS A 274 9.53 15.22 -11.50
N LYS A 275 10.16 14.12 -11.11
CA LYS A 275 11.45 14.13 -10.38
C LYS A 275 11.47 14.98 -9.11
N CYS A 276 10.30 15.26 -8.54
CA CYS A 276 10.18 16.03 -7.31
C CYS A 276 10.48 15.15 -6.10
N SER A 277 10.82 15.79 -4.99
CA SER A 277 11.10 15.12 -3.73
C SER A 277 10.21 15.68 -2.63
N PHE A 278 9.74 14.80 -1.76
CA PHE A 278 8.98 15.14 -0.57
C PHE A 278 9.80 14.67 0.61
N ASN A 279 10.35 15.60 1.36
CA ASN A 279 11.36 15.35 2.37
C ASN A 279 10.86 15.83 3.74
N HIS A 280 10.46 14.90 4.60
CA HIS A 280 10.07 15.17 5.99
C HIS A 280 8.85 16.11 6.07
N ASN A 281 7.68 15.57 5.74
CA ASN A 281 6.42 16.29 5.68
C ASN A 281 5.41 15.79 6.73
N PHE A 282 4.47 16.66 7.10
CA PHE A 282 3.51 16.42 8.20
C PHE A 282 2.12 15.99 7.72
N ASN A 283 1.95 15.76 6.42
CA ASN A 283 0.72 15.23 5.84
C ASN A 283 1.04 14.55 4.48
N THR A 284 0.00 14.07 3.79
CA THR A 284 0.04 13.47 2.46
C THR A 284 0.85 14.32 1.48
N ALA A 285 1.67 13.68 0.64
CA ALA A 285 2.52 14.36 -0.33
C ALA A 285 1.69 14.93 -1.49
N VAL A 286 0.82 14.12 -2.09
CA VAL A 286 -0.08 14.60 -3.17
C VAL A 286 -1.49 14.08 -2.98
N GLY A 287 -2.47 14.99 -3.01
CA GLY A 287 -3.89 14.66 -3.07
C GLY A 287 -4.52 15.10 -4.38
N LEU A 288 -5.24 14.19 -5.03
CA LEU A 288 -5.98 14.45 -6.26
C LEU A 288 -7.47 14.23 -6.00
N PHE A 289 -8.24 15.31 -6.04
CA PHE A 289 -9.68 15.28 -5.81
C PHE A 289 -10.40 15.85 -7.02
N GLY A 290 -11.09 15.00 -7.80
CA GLY A 290 -11.76 15.39 -9.04
C GLY A 290 -10.84 16.15 -10.01
N SER A 291 -9.59 15.70 -10.13
CA SER A 291 -8.53 16.32 -10.91
C SER A 291 -7.82 15.25 -11.75
N ASP A 292 -8.35 15.04 -12.95
CA ASP A 292 -8.09 13.89 -13.81
C ASP A 292 -6.86 14.09 -14.70
N ASN A 293 -6.32 13.00 -15.25
CA ASN A 293 -5.24 13.01 -16.24
C ASN A 293 -3.90 13.62 -15.75
N VAL A 294 -3.63 13.54 -14.44
CA VAL A 294 -2.39 14.05 -13.84
C VAL A 294 -1.24 13.05 -14.04
N LEU A 295 -0.05 13.56 -14.39
CA LEU A 295 1.17 12.76 -14.51
C LEU A 295 2.08 12.94 -13.29
N ILE A 296 2.33 11.86 -12.56
CA ILE A 296 3.18 11.80 -11.38
C ILE A 296 4.30 10.79 -11.65
N GLU A 297 5.50 11.27 -11.95
CA GLU A 297 6.57 10.44 -12.49
C GLU A 297 7.94 10.72 -11.85
N ASN A 298 8.71 9.65 -11.57
CA ASN A 298 10.08 9.72 -11.05
C ASN A 298 10.22 10.43 -9.69
N ASN A 299 9.16 10.53 -8.89
CA ASN A 299 9.21 11.27 -7.62
C ASN A 299 9.73 10.40 -6.47
N VAL A 300 10.34 11.04 -5.46
CA VAL A 300 10.82 10.39 -4.23
C VAL A 300 10.08 10.97 -3.04
N VAL A 301 9.38 10.13 -2.28
CA VAL A 301 8.61 10.52 -1.11
C VAL A 301 9.19 9.86 0.13
N TYR A 302 9.66 10.69 1.06
CA TYR A 302 10.17 10.29 2.35
C TYR A 302 9.38 10.97 3.46
N HIS A 303 8.91 10.17 4.41
CA HIS A 303 8.27 10.63 5.64
C HIS A 303 7.01 11.48 5.39
N THR A 304 5.86 10.80 5.29
CA THR A 304 4.53 11.44 5.31
C THR A 304 3.74 10.95 6.50
N VAL A 305 2.94 11.83 7.10
CA VAL A 305 1.96 11.45 8.12
C VAL A 305 0.61 11.21 7.43
N GLY A 306 0.19 9.96 7.39
CA GLY A 306 -0.90 9.49 6.52
C GLY A 306 -0.40 9.11 5.12
N SER A 307 -1.34 8.77 4.24
CA SER A 307 -1.07 8.30 2.87
C SER A 307 -0.06 9.19 2.14
N SER A 308 0.81 8.62 1.31
CA SER A 308 1.77 9.44 0.55
C SER A 308 1.12 10.03 -0.70
N PHE A 309 0.40 9.21 -1.45
CA PHE A 309 -0.47 9.62 -2.56
C PHE A 309 -1.92 9.28 -2.22
N ARG A 310 -2.83 10.24 -2.35
CA ARG A 310 -4.27 10.02 -2.30
C ARG A 310 -4.89 10.44 -3.62
N ASP A 311 -5.54 9.50 -4.29
CA ASP A 311 -6.16 9.73 -5.60
C ASP A 311 -7.63 9.30 -5.60
N ASP A 312 -8.49 10.31 -5.72
CA ASP A 312 -9.94 10.18 -5.88
C ASP A 312 -10.36 10.68 -7.28
N SER A 313 -9.44 10.66 -8.27
CA SER A 313 -9.61 11.16 -9.65
C SER A 313 -9.51 10.04 -10.69
N ILE A 314 -9.67 10.36 -11.98
CA ILE A 314 -9.58 9.36 -13.06
C ILE A 314 -8.34 9.56 -13.94
N GLU A 315 -7.83 8.47 -14.50
CA GLU A 315 -6.77 8.44 -15.52
C GLU A 315 -5.42 9.05 -15.04
N THR A 316 -5.16 9.01 -13.73
CA THR A 316 -3.85 9.40 -13.17
C THR A 316 -2.77 8.41 -13.59
N THR A 317 -1.59 8.93 -13.97
CA THR A 317 -0.43 8.12 -14.30
C THR A 317 0.63 8.21 -13.21
N PHE A 318 0.92 7.09 -12.55
CA PHE A 318 2.01 6.93 -11.60
C PHE A 318 3.13 6.08 -12.21
N ARG A 319 4.29 6.69 -12.44
CA ARG A 319 5.46 6.01 -13.03
C ARG A 319 6.71 6.18 -12.20
N HIS A 320 7.37 5.09 -11.85
CA HIS A 320 8.70 5.11 -11.27
C HIS A 320 8.79 6.01 -10.02
N ASN A 321 7.75 6.04 -9.19
CA ASN A 321 7.77 6.77 -7.92
C ASN A 321 8.25 5.86 -6.79
N LEU A 322 9.08 6.38 -5.90
CA LEU A 322 9.55 5.70 -4.70
C LEU A 322 8.92 6.34 -3.47
N VAL A 323 8.29 5.53 -2.62
CA VAL A 323 7.71 5.95 -1.34
C VAL A 323 8.35 5.17 -0.20
N SER A 324 8.71 5.88 0.87
CA SER A 324 9.22 5.27 2.09
C SER A 324 8.79 6.06 3.33
N THR A 325 8.67 5.36 4.46
CA THR A 325 8.25 5.91 5.76
C THR A 325 6.88 6.61 5.67
N MET A 326 5.86 5.88 5.24
CA MET A 326 4.46 6.32 5.38
C MET A 326 4.00 6.02 6.80
N LEU A 327 3.83 7.06 7.62
CA LEU A 327 3.52 6.94 9.03
C LEU A 327 2.01 6.92 9.28
N PHE A 328 1.56 6.05 10.17
CA PHE A 328 0.18 6.03 10.62
C PHE A 328 -0.10 7.26 11.50
N PRO A 329 -1.07 8.13 11.16
CA PRO A 329 -1.35 9.32 11.97
C PRO A 329 -1.67 8.99 13.44
N GLY A 330 -2.34 7.87 13.71
CA GLY A 330 -2.67 7.45 15.08
C GLY A 330 -1.49 6.91 15.89
N ALA A 331 -0.32 6.75 15.29
CA ALA A 331 0.95 6.41 15.94
C ALA A 331 2.00 7.54 15.90
N TYR A 332 1.83 8.50 14.98
CA TYR A 332 2.75 9.64 14.86
C TYR A 332 2.86 10.43 16.18
N GLN A 333 4.09 10.77 16.57
CA GLN A 333 4.45 11.44 17.83
C GLN A 333 4.06 10.69 19.11
N ASP A 334 4.45 9.42 19.19
CA ASP A 334 4.22 8.56 20.35
C ASP A 334 2.73 8.40 20.70
N ARG A 335 1.83 8.70 19.74
CA ARG A 335 0.39 8.45 19.91
C ARG A 335 0.15 6.95 19.87
N VAL A 336 -0.89 6.52 20.57
CA VAL A 336 -1.30 5.10 20.59
C VAL A 336 -2.81 5.05 20.44
N GLU A 337 -3.29 5.31 19.22
CA GLU A 337 -4.72 5.36 18.92
C GLU A 337 -5.29 3.99 18.54
N LYS A 338 -5.44 3.08 19.53
CA LYS A 338 -6.02 1.74 19.34
C LYS A 338 -7.44 1.71 18.75
N GLN A 339 -8.16 2.82 18.80
CA GLN A 339 -9.54 2.94 18.29
C GLN A 339 -9.64 3.78 17.01
N ASN A 340 -8.51 4.12 16.40
CA ASN A 340 -8.49 4.76 15.09
C ASN A 340 -8.57 3.69 14.00
N PHE A 341 -9.74 3.63 13.35
CA PHE A 341 -10.07 2.65 12.32
C PHE A 341 -9.85 3.17 10.89
N ASN A 342 -9.23 4.35 10.75
CA ASN A 342 -8.77 4.82 9.45
C ASN A 342 -7.55 4.00 9.05
N TRP A 343 -7.62 3.43 7.85
CA TRP A 343 -6.55 2.61 7.30
C TRP A 343 -6.02 3.29 6.04
N TYR A 344 -4.80 3.80 6.16
CA TYR A 344 -4.08 4.51 5.13
C TYR A 344 -3.23 3.53 4.31
N ALA A 345 -2.76 4.01 3.17
CA ALA A 345 -1.78 3.31 2.37
C ALA A 345 -0.84 4.31 1.70
N ALA A 346 0.40 3.91 1.40
CA ALA A 346 1.34 4.75 0.65
C ALA A 346 0.71 5.26 -0.65
N PHE A 347 0.03 4.38 -1.39
CA PHE A 347 -0.88 4.74 -2.49
C PHE A 347 -2.32 4.43 -2.09
N TYR A 348 -3.09 5.45 -1.76
CA TYR A 348 -4.52 5.34 -1.47
C TYR A 348 -5.34 5.71 -2.71
N LEU A 349 -5.77 4.69 -3.45
CA LEU A 349 -6.39 4.75 -4.78
C LEU A 349 -7.81 4.18 -4.78
N ASN A 350 -8.47 4.17 -3.62
CA ASN A 350 -9.78 3.53 -3.45
C ASN A 350 -10.91 4.26 -4.17
N LEU A 351 -10.72 5.44 -4.74
CA LEU A 351 -11.73 6.07 -5.60
C LEU A 351 -11.18 6.34 -7.00
N ALA A 352 -9.92 5.99 -7.24
CA ALA A 352 -9.28 6.14 -8.54
C ALA A 352 -9.78 5.10 -9.55
N SER A 353 -9.79 5.47 -10.82
CA SER A 353 -10.07 4.54 -11.92
C SER A 353 -9.27 4.88 -13.16
N GLY A 354 -8.95 3.86 -13.97
CA GLY A 354 -8.11 4.03 -15.15
C GLY A 354 -6.66 4.43 -14.83
N THR A 355 -6.18 4.11 -13.63
CA THR A 355 -4.81 4.48 -13.23
C THR A 355 -3.78 3.66 -13.97
N VAL A 356 -2.73 4.34 -14.46
CA VAL A 356 -1.51 3.68 -14.95
C VAL A 356 -0.54 3.57 -13.78
N MET A 357 -0.08 2.35 -13.47
CA MET A 357 0.84 2.08 -12.36
C MET A 357 2.04 1.29 -12.89
N GLU A 358 3.16 1.96 -13.13
CA GLU A 358 4.34 1.32 -13.72
C GLU A 358 5.60 1.60 -12.89
N ASP A 359 6.32 0.55 -12.52
CA ASP A 359 7.63 0.61 -11.85
C ASP A 359 7.65 1.43 -10.53
N ASN A 360 6.51 1.57 -9.84
CA ASN A 360 6.46 2.25 -8.54
C ASN A 360 6.90 1.32 -7.42
N VAL A 361 7.54 1.87 -6.39
CA VAL A 361 8.01 1.11 -5.22
C VAL A 361 7.50 1.74 -3.93
N VAL A 362 6.96 0.92 -3.05
CA VAL A 362 6.71 1.25 -1.64
C VAL A 362 7.65 0.44 -0.76
N ALA A 363 8.54 1.13 -0.06
CA ALA A 363 9.62 0.55 0.72
C ALA A 363 9.56 1.06 2.16
N GLY A 364 8.55 0.61 2.93
CA GLY A 364 8.27 1.12 4.29
C GLY A 364 6.93 1.82 4.40
N SER A 365 5.97 1.19 5.08
CA SER A 365 4.66 1.74 5.38
C SER A 365 4.13 1.17 6.69
N ASP A 366 3.60 2.01 7.56
CA ASP A 366 3.01 1.59 8.84
C ASP A 366 1.69 0.80 8.65
N GLN A 367 1.05 0.93 7.48
CA GLN A 367 -0.22 0.27 7.16
C GLN A 367 -0.18 -0.38 5.76
N GLY A 368 -0.98 0.09 4.80
CA GLY A 368 -0.99 -0.48 3.45
C GLY A 368 0.15 0.06 2.57
N GLY A 369 0.65 -0.76 1.65
CA GLY A 369 1.42 -0.24 0.51
C GLY A 369 0.49 0.38 -0.53
N TYR A 370 -0.41 -0.43 -1.08
CA TYR A 370 -1.42 0.00 -2.03
C TYR A 370 -2.81 -0.31 -1.49
N ALA A 371 -3.70 0.68 -1.44
CA ALA A 371 -5.14 0.48 -1.26
C ALA A 371 -5.84 0.85 -2.57
N THR A 372 -6.51 -0.09 -3.22
CA THR A 372 -7.04 0.08 -4.58
C THR A 372 -8.29 -0.76 -4.83
N TYR A 373 -9.00 -0.49 -5.94
CA TYR A 373 -9.98 -1.43 -6.51
C TYR A 373 -9.45 -2.24 -7.69
N GLY A 374 -8.19 -2.05 -8.07
CA GLY A 374 -7.56 -2.75 -9.18
C GLY A 374 -8.18 -2.41 -10.53
N GLU A 375 -7.70 -3.11 -11.55
CA GLU A 375 -8.12 -2.93 -12.93
C GLU A 375 -9.38 -3.76 -13.21
N LEU A 376 -10.13 -3.43 -14.26
CA LEU A 376 -11.18 -4.32 -14.76
C LEU A 376 -10.54 -5.52 -15.47
N CYS A 377 -11.09 -6.73 -15.28
CA CYS A 377 -10.52 -7.95 -15.87
C CYS A 377 -10.44 -7.87 -17.40
N GLU A 378 -11.52 -7.38 -18.03
CA GLU A 378 -11.70 -7.31 -19.49
C GLU A 378 -10.81 -6.26 -20.18
N GLU A 379 -10.32 -5.27 -19.43
CA GLU A 379 -9.50 -4.20 -19.96
C GLU A 379 -8.02 -4.63 -20.07
N PRO A 380 -7.24 -4.15 -21.05
CA PRO A 380 -5.80 -4.35 -21.06
C PRO A 380 -5.15 -3.83 -19.76
N THR A 381 -4.12 -4.53 -19.28
CA THR A 381 -3.41 -4.06 -18.08
C THR A 381 -2.53 -2.85 -18.40
N THR A 382 -2.60 -1.88 -17.50
CA THR A 382 -1.80 -0.67 -17.38
C THR A 382 -0.94 -0.70 -16.10
N TRP A 383 -0.95 -1.85 -15.41
CA TRP A 383 -0.20 -2.10 -14.20
C TRP A 383 0.96 -3.04 -14.50
N SER A 384 2.19 -2.59 -14.22
CA SER A 384 3.37 -3.42 -14.41
C SER A 384 4.48 -3.10 -13.42
N ASN A 385 5.14 -4.15 -12.91
CA ASN A 385 6.36 -4.08 -12.12
C ASN A 385 6.27 -3.15 -10.89
N ASN A 386 5.09 -3.05 -10.26
CA ASN A 386 5.00 -2.33 -8.99
C ASN A 386 5.51 -3.21 -7.86
N GLU A 387 6.15 -2.61 -6.87
CA GLU A 387 6.81 -3.32 -5.78
C GLU A 387 6.37 -2.78 -4.42
N VAL A 388 6.20 -3.67 -3.44
CA VAL A 388 5.93 -3.29 -2.05
C VAL A 388 6.69 -4.19 -1.09
N HIS A 389 7.31 -3.59 -0.09
CA HIS A 389 7.90 -4.32 1.05
C HIS A 389 7.92 -3.48 2.32
N SER A 390 8.28 -4.13 3.43
CA SER A 390 8.41 -3.49 4.75
C SER A 390 7.11 -2.81 5.20
N ALA A 391 6.00 -3.54 5.07
CA ALA A 391 4.65 -3.10 5.44
C ALA A 391 3.83 -4.27 6.01
N PRO A 392 2.81 -4.02 6.84
CA PRO A 392 1.89 -5.08 7.25
C PRO A 392 1.07 -5.58 6.07
N PHE A 393 0.57 -4.67 5.23
CA PHE A 393 -0.23 -5.04 4.07
C PHE A 393 0.43 -4.58 2.78
N GLY A 394 0.60 -5.50 1.83
CA GLY A 394 1.14 -5.18 0.50
C GLY A 394 0.13 -4.41 -0.34
N VAL A 395 -0.86 -5.15 -0.87
CA VAL A 395 -1.99 -4.62 -1.65
C VAL A 395 -3.29 -4.96 -0.95
N MET A 396 -4.14 -3.95 -0.77
CA MET A 396 -5.45 -4.06 -0.14
C MET A 396 -6.54 -3.69 -1.13
N LEU A 397 -7.48 -4.61 -1.36
CA LEU A 397 -8.74 -4.33 -2.05
C LEU A 397 -9.85 -4.19 -1.03
N TRP A 398 -10.25 -2.94 -0.76
CA TRP A 398 -11.07 -2.55 0.40
C TRP A 398 -11.43 -1.06 0.25
N LYS A 399 -12.61 -0.48 0.53
CA LYS A 399 -13.87 -0.95 1.14
C LYS A 399 -15.07 -0.84 0.19
N LYS A 400 -14.99 -1.01 -1.14
CA LYS A 400 -16.21 -0.83 -1.97
C LYS A 400 -17.31 -1.81 -1.56
N SER A 401 -18.51 -1.31 -1.26
CA SER A 401 -19.60 -2.14 -0.72
C SER A 401 -20.41 -2.90 -1.77
N SER A 402 -20.44 -2.40 -2.99
CA SER A 402 -21.28 -2.93 -4.06
C SER A 402 -20.86 -2.37 -5.41
N GLY A 403 -21.27 -3.07 -6.46
CA GLY A 403 -21.24 -2.66 -7.84
C GLY A 403 -22.01 -3.68 -8.69
N PRO A 404 -21.86 -3.64 -10.02
CA PRO A 404 -22.40 -4.66 -10.92
C PRO A 404 -22.13 -6.09 -10.44
N ALA A 405 -23.12 -6.96 -10.62
CA ALA A 405 -23.11 -8.32 -10.08
C ALA A 405 -22.07 -9.23 -10.76
N ASP A 406 -21.80 -8.97 -12.03
CA ASP A 406 -20.87 -9.66 -12.93
C ASP A 406 -19.52 -8.95 -13.05
N GLU A 407 -19.26 -7.94 -12.21
CA GLU A 407 -17.99 -7.23 -12.24
C GLU A 407 -16.82 -8.15 -11.87
N CYS A 408 -15.74 -8.04 -12.64
CA CYS A 408 -14.48 -8.70 -12.37
C CYS A 408 -13.35 -7.66 -12.27
N ARG A 409 -12.58 -7.75 -11.19
CA ARG A 409 -11.39 -6.93 -10.95
C ARG A 409 -10.12 -7.78 -11.04
N LYS A 410 -8.99 -7.14 -11.35
CA LYS A 410 -7.69 -7.80 -11.35
C LYS A 410 -6.60 -6.95 -10.71
N ILE A 411 -5.62 -7.66 -10.15
CA ILE A 411 -4.32 -7.11 -9.75
C ILE A 411 -3.26 -7.87 -10.53
N ASN A 412 -2.50 -7.13 -11.32
CA ASN A 412 -1.56 -7.67 -12.27
C ASN A 412 -0.13 -7.21 -11.96
N ASN A 413 0.80 -8.16 -11.96
CA ASN A 413 2.25 -7.89 -11.96
C ASN A 413 2.71 -6.96 -10.82
N VAL A 414 2.33 -7.30 -9.59
CA VAL A 414 2.83 -6.69 -8.36
C VAL A 414 3.79 -7.66 -7.66
N TYR A 415 4.93 -7.14 -7.23
CA TYR A 415 5.91 -7.86 -6.44
C TYR A 415 5.84 -7.40 -4.98
N ALA A 416 5.36 -8.28 -4.10
CA ALA A 416 5.32 -8.03 -2.67
C ALA A 416 6.38 -8.89 -1.96
N TRP A 417 7.22 -8.31 -1.11
CA TRP A 417 8.15 -9.10 -0.31
C TRP A 417 8.30 -8.58 1.11
N ARG A 418 8.63 -9.48 2.05
CA ARG A 418 8.74 -9.18 3.49
C ARG A 418 7.51 -8.43 4.04
N ILE A 419 6.32 -8.85 3.58
CA ILE A 419 5.07 -8.34 4.11
C ILE A 419 4.74 -9.10 5.38
N TRP A 420 4.70 -8.39 6.50
CA TRP A 420 4.71 -9.03 7.80
C TRP A 420 3.32 -9.37 8.35
N ASP A 421 2.24 -9.05 7.62
CA ASP A 421 0.89 -9.58 7.85
C ASP A 421 0.35 -10.27 6.57
N THR A 422 -0.19 -9.51 5.61
CA THR A 422 -0.84 -10.06 4.41
C THR A 422 -0.41 -9.33 3.13
N ALA A 423 0.26 -10.02 2.21
CA ALA A 423 0.73 -9.42 0.95
C ALA A 423 -0.41 -8.97 0.04
N PHE A 424 -1.47 -9.76 -0.10
CA PHE A 424 -2.69 -9.42 -0.83
C PHE A 424 -3.91 -9.62 0.05
N TYR A 425 -4.39 -8.55 0.67
CA TYR A 425 -5.63 -8.55 1.43
C TYR A 425 -6.80 -8.20 0.51
N ILE A 426 -7.60 -9.20 0.14
CA ILE A 426 -8.70 -9.03 -0.80
C ILE A 426 -10.03 -9.12 -0.07
N GLN A 427 -10.73 -8.00 0.04
CA GLN A 427 -12.12 -7.96 0.48
C GLN A 427 -12.98 -7.17 -0.52
N THR A 428 -13.63 -7.88 -1.44
CA THR A 428 -14.27 -7.28 -2.61
C THR A 428 -15.64 -7.86 -2.91
N TYR A 429 -16.52 -7.06 -3.52
CA TYR A 429 -17.79 -7.53 -4.07
C TYR A 429 -17.65 -8.15 -5.46
N ALA A 430 -16.57 -7.89 -6.18
CA ALA A 430 -16.38 -8.36 -7.55
C ALA A 430 -15.77 -9.77 -7.56
N SER A 431 -15.87 -10.49 -8.67
CA SER A 431 -14.91 -11.56 -8.94
C SER A 431 -13.50 -10.95 -9.00
N ILE A 432 -12.47 -11.72 -8.64
CA ILE A 432 -11.09 -11.21 -8.56
C ILE A 432 -10.12 -12.13 -9.29
N MET A 433 -9.18 -11.52 -10.02
CA MET A 433 -8.05 -12.20 -10.66
C MET A 433 -6.72 -11.61 -10.16
N LEU A 434 -5.91 -12.43 -9.51
CA LEU A 434 -4.52 -12.11 -9.15
C LEU A 434 -3.62 -12.78 -10.19
N GLU A 435 -3.03 -12.00 -11.09
CA GLU A 435 -2.25 -12.50 -12.23
C GLU A 435 -0.80 -11.99 -12.17
N LYS A 436 0.17 -12.86 -12.46
CA LYS A 436 1.61 -12.48 -12.58
C LYS A 436 2.20 -11.84 -11.32
N ASN A 437 1.61 -12.09 -10.16
CA ASN A 437 2.09 -11.53 -8.91
C ASN A 437 3.22 -12.38 -8.34
N LYS A 438 4.12 -11.73 -7.60
CA LYS A 438 5.21 -12.39 -6.89
C LYS A 438 5.09 -12.09 -5.41
N VAL A 439 5.21 -13.11 -4.56
CA VAL A 439 5.23 -12.97 -3.11
C VAL A 439 6.43 -13.69 -2.54
N VAL A 440 7.22 -13.02 -1.70
CA VAL A 440 8.40 -13.60 -1.05
C VAL A 440 8.42 -13.19 0.41
N ASP A 441 8.68 -14.13 1.33
CA ASP A 441 8.91 -13.84 2.76
C ASP A 441 7.71 -13.19 3.49
N SER A 442 6.49 -13.46 3.03
CA SER A 442 5.28 -12.90 3.62
C SER A 442 4.59 -13.88 4.56
N GLN A 443 4.08 -13.38 5.71
CA GLN A 443 3.42 -14.22 6.70
C GLN A 443 2.14 -14.87 6.14
N LEU A 444 1.32 -14.08 5.44
CA LEU A 444 0.25 -14.56 4.56
C LEU A 444 0.43 -13.93 3.17
N GLY A 445 0.48 -14.73 2.12
CA GLY A 445 0.56 -14.20 0.76
C GLY A 445 -0.77 -13.67 0.26
N ILE A 446 -1.86 -14.41 0.41
CA ILE A 446 -3.20 -13.97 -0.03
C ILE A 446 -4.27 -14.34 0.99
N ASN A 447 -5.09 -13.35 1.37
CA ASN A 447 -6.38 -13.56 2.00
C ASN A 447 -7.52 -13.20 1.04
N LEU A 448 -8.45 -14.14 0.79
CA LEU A 448 -9.51 -14.03 -0.22
C LEU A 448 -10.90 -14.02 0.43
N LEU A 449 -11.49 -12.83 0.58
CA LEU A 449 -12.83 -12.61 1.11
C LEU A 449 -13.75 -11.97 0.04
N ILE A 450 -14.50 -12.79 -0.70
CA ILE A 450 -15.32 -12.32 -1.82
C ILE A 450 -16.76 -12.22 -1.34
N HIS A 451 -17.33 -11.01 -1.28
CA HIS A 451 -18.63 -10.79 -0.66
C HIS A 451 -19.77 -10.45 -1.62
N ASN A 452 -21.00 -10.51 -1.12
CA ASN A 452 -22.27 -10.40 -1.86
C ASN A 452 -22.49 -11.54 -2.87
N PRO A 453 -23.74 -11.85 -3.26
CA PRO A 453 -24.99 -11.32 -2.72
C PRO A 453 -25.33 -11.92 -1.35
N ARG A 454 -26.35 -11.37 -0.67
CA ARG A 454 -26.78 -11.85 0.65
C ARG A 454 -27.49 -13.20 0.51
N ALA A 455 -27.02 -14.24 1.20
CA ALA A 455 -27.67 -15.55 1.13
C ALA A 455 -29.13 -15.54 1.64
N LEU A 456 -29.46 -14.67 2.59
CA LEU A 456 -30.82 -14.56 3.15
C LEU A 456 -31.87 -14.03 2.16
N THR A 457 -31.45 -13.40 1.05
CA THR A 457 -32.37 -13.01 -0.04
C THR A 457 -32.53 -14.12 -1.09
N HIS A 458 -31.83 -15.25 -0.93
CA HIS A 458 -31.75 -16.34 -1.92
C HIS A 458 -31.19 -15.92 -3.29
N GLU A 459 -30.53 -14.76 -3.35
CA GLU A 459 -29.79 -14.33 -4.53
C GLU A 459 -28.44 -15.05 -4.60
N PHE A 460 -28.00 -15.36 -5.82
CA PHE A 460 -26.68 -15.92 -6.05
C PHE A 460 -26.10 -15.39 -7.37
N TYR A 461 -24.79 -15.21 -7.39
CA TYR A 461 -24.00 -14.92 -8.57
C TYR A 461 -22.83 -15.89 -8.63
N ASP A 462 -22.43 -16.29 -9.83
CA ASP A 462 -21.31 -17.19 -10.02
C ASP A 462 -20.00 -16.39 -9.94
N LYS A 463 -19.56 -16.11 -8.70
CA LYS A 463 -18.31 -15.38 -8.44
C LYS A 463 -17.11 -16.30 -8.38
N THR A 464 -15.98 -15.78 -8.83
CA THR A 464 -14.71 -16.50 -8.82
C THR A 464 -13.61 -15.69 -8.14
N ALA A 465 -12.67 -16.42 -7.54
CA ALA A 465 -11.39 -15.90 -7.10
C ALA A 465 -10.31 -16.70 -7.81
N THR A 466 -9.57 -16.06 -8.70
CA THR A 466 -8.55 -16.72 -9.53
C THR A 466 -7.17 -16.21 -9.15
N VAL A 467 -6.26 -17.12 -8.83
CA VAL A 467 -4.82 -16.85 -8.68
C VAL A 467 -4.12 -17.56 -9.82
N LYS A 468 -3.41 -16.82 -10.67
CA LYS A 468 -2.75 -17.44 -11.82
C LYS A 468 -1.41 -16.84 -12.20
N ASP A 469 -0.61 -17.63 -12.90
CA ASP A 469 0.68 -17.23 -13.48
C ASP A 469 1.62 -16.55 -12.45
N SER A 470 1.51 -16.95 -11.18
CA SER A 470 2.10 -16.23 -10.04
C SER A 470 3.16 -17.08 -9.33
N LEU A 471 4.05 -16.42 -8.61
CA LEU A 471 5.16 -17.05 -7.89
C LEU A 471 5.08 -16.72 -6.40
N PHE A 472 5.08 -17.75 -5.57
CA PHE A 472 5.08 -17.63 -4.11
C PHE A 472 6.32 -18.31 -3.55
N ILE A 473 7.04 -17.62 -2.67
CA ILE A 473 8.25 -18.12 -2.02
C ILE A 473 8.05 -18.02 -0.50
N GLY A 474 8.01 -19.17 0.17
CA GLY A 474 7.73 -19.26 1.60
C GLY A 474 8.81 -18.61 2.46
N ALA A 475 10.07 -18.98 2.22
CA ALA A 475 11.21 -18.39 2.90
C ALA A 475 12.41 -18.32 1.95
N SER A 476 12.91 -17.11 1.74
CA SER A 476 14.19 -16.84 1.09
C SER A 476 15.35 -17.30 1.99
N PRO A 477 16.57 -17.46 1.45
CA PRO A 477 17.75 -17.73 2.25
C PRO A 477 18.03 -16.71 3.37
N SER A 478 17.60 -15.45 3.24
CA SER A 478 17.76 -14.42 4.28
C SER A 478 16.60 -14.36 5.27
N HIS A 479 15.52 -15.12 5.05
CA HIS A 479 14.34 -15.18 5.92
C HIS A 479 14.59 -16.08 7.14
N THR A 480 15.43 -15.58 8.05
CA THR A 480 15.78 -16.27 9.31
C THR A 480 14.61 -16.36 10.27
N CYS A 481 14.64 -17.31 11.21
CA CYS A 481 13.61 -17.37 12.26
C CYS A 481 13.66 -16.17 13.21
N ASP A 482 14.84 -15.57 13.45
CA ASP A 482 14.94 -14.35 14.24
C ASP A 482 14.20 -13.18 13.57
N TYR A 483 14.32 -13.06 12.24
CA TYR A 483 13.52 -12.10 11.47
C TYR A 483 12.03 -12.47 11.47
N HIS A 484 11.71 -13.75 11.30
CA HIS A 484 10.33 -14.24 11.27
C HIS A 484 9.59 -13.90 12.56
N ASP A 485 10.20 -14.21 13.72
CA ASP A 485 9.64 -14.06 15.05
C ASP A 485 9.69 -12.63 15.60
N SER A 486 10.39 -11.70 14.94
CA SER A 486 10.42 -10.30 15.37
C SER A 486 9.03 -9.65 15.26
N VAL A 487 8.68 -8.80 16.23
CA VAL A 487 7.38 -8.12 16.25
C VAL A 487 7.61 -6.63 16.04
N PRO A 488 6.97 -6.00 15.04
CA PRO A 488 7.01 -4.55 14.87
C PRO A 488 6.32 -3.84 16.03
N SER A 489 6.88 -2.72 16.47
CA SER A 489 6.36 -1.82 17.51
C SER A 489 4.88 -1.52 17.35
N LEU A 490 4.42 -1.14 16.15
CA LEU A 490 3.02 -0.84 15.89
C LEU A 490 2.08 -2.04 16.04
N LYS A 491 2.55 -3.26 15.75
CA LYS A 491 1.77 -4.47 16.00
C LYS A 491 1.54 -4.65 17.50
N GLU A 492 2.56 -4.41 18.32
CA GLU A 492 2.48 -4.54 19.79
C GLU A 492 1.68 -3.41 20.43
N ASP A 493 1.95 -2.16 20.04
CA ASP A 493 1.43 -0.98 20.71
C ASP A 493 0.02 -0.62 20.26
N VAL A 494 -0.32 -0.81 18.98
CA VAL A 494 -1.57 -0.30 18.39
C VAL A 494 -2.53 -1.42 17.98
N TRP A 495 -2.03 -2.53 17.42
CA TRP A 495 -2.86 -3.54 16.74
C TRP A 495 -2.75 -4.97 17.31
N ASP A 496 -2.52 -5.08 18.62
CA ASP A 496 -2.31 -6.33 19.38
C ASP A 496 -3.34 -7.46 19.11
N HIS A 497 -4.52 -7.14 18.60
CA HIS A 497 -5.58 -8.09 18.25
C HIS A 497 -6.23 -7.87 16.89
N THR A 498 -5.69 -7.01 16.02
CA THR A 498 -6.30 -6.69 14.71
C THR A 498 -5.65 -7.45 13.56
N LEU A 499 -4.37 -7.78 13.72
CA LEU A 499 -3.55 -8.42 12.69
C LEU A 499 -3.57 -9.94 12.82
N TRP A 500 -3.14 -10.62 11.77
CA TRP A 500 -3.00 -12.06 11.74
C TRP A 500 -1.88 -12.52 12.68
N ASP A 501 -2.18 -13.49 13.54
CA ASP A 501 -1.26 -14.00 14.55
C ASP A 501 -0.57 -15.31 14.15
N GLY A 502 -0.44 -15.52 12.85
CA GLY A 502 0.51 -16.47 12.26
C GLY A 502 -0.12 -17.67 11.57
N GLY A 503 0.58 -18.19 10.55
CA GLY A 503 0.14 -19.37 9.83
C GLY A 503 0.32 -20.65 10.64
N VAL A 504 0.39 -21.79 9.96
CA VAL A 504 0.37 -23.10 10.61
C VAL A 504 1.56 -23.26 11.58
N ASN A 505 1.27 -23.33 12.88
CA ASN A 505 2.28 -23.29 13.95
C ASN A 505 3.25 -22.10 13.84
N GLY A 506 2.77 -20.93 13.40
CA GLY A 506 3.55 -19.70 13.24
C GLY A 506 4.18 -19.52 11.87
N GLY A 507 4.18 -20.53 10.98
CA GLY A 507 4.84 -20.46 9.67
C GLY A 507 4.14 -19.56 8.64
N ASN A 508 4.81 -19.33 7.51
CA ASN A 508 4.29 -18.53 6.39
C ASN A 508 3.24 -19.32 5.59
N THR A 509 2.19 -18.66 5.12
CA THR A 509 1.15 -19.29 4.28
C THR A 509 1.06 -18.59 2.94
N ALA A 510 1.20 -19.29 1.81
CA ALA A 510 1.15 -18.64 0.50
C ALA A 510 -0.24 -18.06 0.21
N MET A 511 -1.28 -18.87 0.43
CA MET A 511 -2.64 -18.41 0.22
C MET A 511 -3.65 -19.15 1.09
N PHE A 512 -4.70 -18.43 1.49
CA PHE A 512 -5.96 -19.03 1.86
C PHE A 512 -6.83 -19.28 0.64
N ILE A 513 -7.48 -20.44 0.60
CA ILE A 513 -8.57 -20.67 -0.36
C ILE A 513 -9.74 -19.72 -0.06
N GLY A 514 -10.46 -19.32 -1.11
CA GLY A 514 -11.44 -18.24 -1.03
C GLY A 514 -12.65 -18.55 -0.18
N SER A 515 -12.99 -17.60 0.69
CA SER A 515 -14.25 -17.56 1.43
C SER A 515 -15.23 -16.63 0.71
N PHE A 516 -16.37 -17.17 0.27
CA PHE A 516 -17.41 -16.35 -0.37
C PHE A 516 -18.51 -16.03 0.63
N LEU A 517 -18.80 -14.75 0.78
CA LEU A 517 -19.49 -14.18 1.92
C LEU A 517 -20.76 -13.42 1.52
N SER A 518 -21.77 -13.42 2.37
CA SER A 518 -23.00 -12.65 2.19
C SER A 518 -22.81 -11.14 2.35
N GLY A 519 -21.69 -10.71 2.93
CA GLY A 519 -21.36 -9.32 3.21
C GLY A 519 -19.88 -9.17 3.60
N LYS A 520 -19.50 -7.98 4.04
CA LYS A 520 -18.14 -7.73 4.54
C LYS A 520 -18.04 -8.09 6.00
N ASN A 521 -16.84 -8.49 6.43
CA ASN A 521 -16.51 -8.51 7.84
C ASN A 521 -16.43 -7.09 8.42
N MET A 522 -16.11 -6.97 9.70
CA MET A 522 -16.05 -5.68 10.40
C MET A 522 -14.63 -5.08 10.46
N ALA A 523 -13.70 -5.49 9.59
CA ALA A 523 -12.34 -4.94 9.59
C ALA A 523 -12.32 -3.41 9.30
N PRO A 524 -11.50 -2.62 10.02
CA PRO A 524 -10.48 -3.03 11.00
C PRO A 524 -10.98 -2.98 12.45
N LYS A 525 -12.28 -2.78 12.68
CA LYS A 525 -12.85 -2.85 14.03
C LYS A 525 -12.75 -4.26 14.59
N HIS A 526 -12.85 -5.24 13.72
CA HIS A 526 -12.51 -6.64 13.96
C HIS A 526 -11.21 -6.98 13.21
N PRO A 527 -10.57 -8.13 13.51
CA PRO A 527 -9.40 -8.56 12.75
C PRO A 527 -9.69 -8.68 11.25
N PHE A 528 -8.66 -8.58 10.43
CA PHE A 528 -8.82 -8.56 8.96
C PHE A 528 -9.18 -9.94 8.37
N HIS A 529 -8.66 -11.01 8.95
CA HIS A 529 -8.73 -12.37 8.42
C HIS A 529 -10.07 -13.12 8.63
N PRO A 530 -10.86 -12.90 9.70
CA PRO A 530 -12.09 -13.65 9.92
C PRO A 530 -13.18 -13.30 8.91
N THR A 531 -14.07 -14.26 8.69
CA THR A 531 -15.24 -14.08 7.83
C THR A 531 -16.34 -13.29 8.54
N ASP A 532 -16.70 -13.66 9.77
CA ASP A 532 -17.68 -13.01 10.68
C ASP A 532 -19.05 -12.67 10.05
N VAL A 533 -19.42 -13.35 8.96
CA VAL A 533 -20.68 -13.18 8.24
C VAL A 533 -21.11 -14.48 7.57
N TYR A 534 -22.42 -14.61 7.32
CA TYR A 534 -22.97 -15.75 6.59
C TYR A 534 -22.22 -15.99 5.26
N PRO A 535 -22.02 -17.24 4.84
CA PRO A 535 -21.46 -17.54 3.54
C PRO A 535 -22.41 -17.14 2.41
N ALA A 536 -21.88 -16.85 1.22
CA ALA A 536 -22.66 -16.73 0.00
C ALA A 536 -23.08 -18.12 -0.50
N ILE A 537 -24.17 -18.18 -1.28
CA ILE A 537 -24.70 -19.45 -1.81
C ILE A 537 -23.72 -20.10 -2.82
N ARG A 538 -23.02 -19.29 -3.63
CA ARG A 538 -22.12 -19.76 -4.67
C ARG A 538 -20.80 -18.99 -4.65
N GLY A 539 -19.77 -19.65 -5.18
CA GLY A 539 -18.40 -19.17 -5.23
C GLY A 539 -17.47 -20.31 -5.64
N SER A 540 -16.34 -19.98 -6.24
CA SER A 540 -15.27 -20.96 -6.47
C SER A 540 -13.90 -20.30 -6.55
N THR A 541 -12.90 -20.99 -6.02
CA THR A 541 -11.50 -20.56 -6.11
C THR A 541 -10.79 -21.34 -7.21
N HIS A 542 -9.97 -20.67 -8.02
CA HIS A 542 -9.19 -21.28 -9.11
C HIS A 542 -7.72 -20.92 -8.93
N VAL A 543 -6.84 -21.91 -8.88
CA VAL A 543 -5.39 -21.74 -8.74
C VAL A 543 -4.71 -22.39 -9.94
N GLU A 544 -4.11 -21.58 -10.81
CA GLU A 544 -3.70 -22.02 -12.15
C GLU A 544 -2.29 -21.53 -12.49
N SER A 545 -1.39 -22.40 -12.95
CA SER A 545 -0.04 -21.98 -13.36
C SER A 545 0.73 -21.27 -12.23
N VAL A 546 0.57 -21.73 -10.99
CA VAL A 546 1.20 -21.11 -9.80
C VAL A 546 2.40 -21.93 -9.36
N THR A 547 3.52 -21.25 -9.13
CA THR A 547 4.72 -21.85 -8.54
C THR A 547 4.80 -21.55 -7.05
N PHE A 548 4.89 -22.61 -6.23
CA PHE A 548 5.13 -22.53 -4.79
C PHE A 548 6.53 -23.05 -4.46
N ALA A 549 7.41 -22.15 -4.02
CA ALA A 549 8.80 -22.48 -3.71
C ALA A 549 9.11 -22.31 -2.22
N HIS A 550 9.95 -23.20 -1.69
CA HIS A 550 10.50 -23.09 -0.33
C HIS A 550 9.44 -23.00 0.80
N TYR A 551 8.29 -23.66 0.65
CA TYR A 551 7.33 -23.84 1.74
C TYR A 551 7.70 -25.10 2.53
N ASN A 552 8.39 -24.94 3.66
CA ASN A 552 8.90 -26.05 4.45
C ASN A 552 8.64 -25.87 5.95
N THR A 553 8.77 -26.96 6.70
CA THR A 553 8.72 -26.88 8.16
C THR A 553 10.07 -26.39 8.69
N ARG A 554 10.05 -25.27 9.42
CA ARG A 554 11.20 -24.63 10.07
C ARG A 554 11.01 -24.63 11.59
N SER A 555 12.03 -24.20 12.34
CA SER A 555 11.93 -24.09 13.80
C SER A 555 10.92 -23.05 14.28
N CYS A 556 10.66 -22.03 13.46
CA CYS A 556 9.69 -20.96 13.71
C CYS A 556 8.29 -21.23 13.12
N GLY A 557 8.06 -22.44 12.57
CA GLY A 557 6.72 -22.85 12.16
C GLY A 557 6.66 -23.70 10.90
N LYS A 558 5.44 -24.05 10.49
CA LYS A 558 5.19 -24.85 9.29
C LYS A 558 4.72 -23.94 8.16
N ASP A 559 5.61 -23.66 7.20
CA ASP A 559 5.21 -22.86 6.04
C ASP A 559 4.33 -23.72 5.10
N VAL A 560 3.20 -23.21 4.61
CA VAL A 560 2.26 -23.98 3.77
C VAL A 560 1.89 -23.24 2.50
N ALA A 561 1.81 -23.96 1.37
CA ALA A 561 1.45 -23.36 0.10
C ALA A 561 -0.04 -22.97 0.06
N ILE A 562 -0.93 -23.95 0.20
CA ILE A 562 -2.38 -23.73 0.18
C ILE A 562 -2.94 -24.06 1.57
N SER A 563 -3.75 -23.18 2.14
CA SER A 563 -4.42 -23.45 3.41
C SER A 563 -5.89 -23.07 3.40
N THR A 564 -6.69 -23.72 4.24
CA THR A 564 -7.99 -23.16 4.63
C THR A 564 -7.78 -21.93 5.51
N ASN A 565 -8.69 -20.96 5.44
CA ASN A 565 -8.78 -19.93 6.48
C ASN A 565 -9.40 -20.56 7.74
N PRO A 566 -8.71 -20.58 8.91
CA PRO A 566 -9.23 -21.20 10.13
C PRO A 566 -10.48 -20.53 10.69
N ASP A 567 -10.78 -19.30 10.28
CA ASP A 567 -11.91 -18.50 10.73
C ASP A 567 -13.05 -18.44 9.69
N SER A 568 -13.00 -19.31 8.69
CA SER A 568 -14.11 -19.59 7.76
C SER A 568 -14.92 -20.79 8.25
N GLU A 569 -15.54 -20.63 9.42
CA GLU A 569 -16.13 -21.74 10.20
C GLU A 569 -17.46 -22.26 9.63
N ASP A 570 -18.23 -21.43 8.91
CA ASP A 570 -19.55 -21.81 8.38
C ASP A 570 -19.48 -22.58 7.06
N ALA A 571 -18.75 -22.04 6.08
CA ALA A 571 -18.56 -22.66 4.77
C ALA A 571 -17.24 -22.21 4.14
N ILE A 572 -16.69 -23.09 3.30
CA ILE A 572 -15.57 -22.80 2.41
C ILE A 572 -15.95 -23.37 1.04
N HIS A 573 -15.91 -22.52 0.01
CA HIS A 573 -16.37 -22.89 -1.32
C HIS A 573 -15.37 -23.79 -2.06
N PRO A 574 -15.80 -24.54 -3.08
CA PRO A 574 -14.92 -25.43 -3.82
C PRO A 574 -13.71 -24.71 -4.42
N THR A 575 -12.57 -25.39 -4.40
CA THR A 575 -11.33 -24.93 -5.02
C THR A 575 -10.93 -25.87 -6.16
N PHE A 576 -10.45 -25.32 -7.26
CA PHE A 576 -9.96 -26.05 -8.41
C PHE A 576 -8.50 -25.67 -8.66
N THR A 577 -7.64 -26.67 -8.89
CA THR A 577 -6.22 -26.47 -9.15
C THR A 577 -5.80 -27.09 -10.47
N LYS A 578 -4.84 -26.45 -11.15
CA LYS A 578 -4.14 -26.98 -12.32
C LYS A 578 -2.79 -26.30 -12.53
N ASP A 579 -1.91 -26.94 -13.28
CA ASP A 579 -0.61 -26.44 -13.69
C ASP A 579 0.24 -25.93 -12.50
N LEU A 580 0.14 -26.61 -11.34
CA LEU A 580 0.91 -26.23 -10.16
C LEU A 580 2.35 -26.73 -10.24
N ILE A 581 3.30 -25.91 -9.76
CA ILE A 581 4.71 -26.26 -9.69
C ILE A 581 5.19 -26.09 -8.25
N PHE A 582 5.75 -27.13 -7.66
CA PHE A 582 6.36 -27.10 -6.34
C PHE A 582 7.88 -27.20 -6.47
N VAL A 583 8.60 -26.21 -5.96
CA VAL A 583 10.07 -26.15 -6.04
C VAL A 583 10.67 -26.15 -4.65
N ASP A 584 11.45 -27.18 -4.31
CA ASP A 584 12.07 -27.30 -2.99
C ASP A 584 11.05 -27.10 -1.84
N THR A 585 9.86 -27.64 -2.03
CA THR A 585 8.71 -27.60 -1.13
C THR A 585 8.32 -29.04 -0.79
N SER A 586 8.22 -29.38 0.49
CA SER A 586 7.82 -30.72 0.94
C SER A 586 6.33 -30.99 0.63
N GLU A 587 5.97 -32.21 0.24
CA GLU A 587 4.57 -32.62 -0.03
C GLU A 587 3.66 -32.37 1.18
N ASP A 588 4.15 -32.60 2.40
CA ASP A 588 3.42 -32.32 3.66
C ASP A 588 3.06 -30.84 3.84
N ASN A 589 3.63 -29.94 3.04
CA ASN A 589 3.47 -28.50 3.08
C ASN A 589 2.66 -27.97 1.87
N TYR A 590 2.19 -28.83 0.96
CA TYR A 590 1.39 -28.43 -0.20
C TYR A 590 0.03 -27.87 0.23
N VAL A 591 -0.69 -28.62 1.08
CA VAL A 591 -2.03 -28.25 1.53
C VAL A 591 -2.17 -28.46 3.03
N PHE A 592 -2.74 -27.47 3.72
CA PHE A 592 -3.14 -27.60 5.12
C PHE A 592 -4.63 -27.29 5.30
N MET A 593 -5.39 -28.27 5.81
CA MET A 593 -6.79 -28.08 6.17
C MET A 593 -6.92 -28.04 7.68
N HIS A 594 -7.36 -26.89 8.20
CA HIS A 594 -7.62 -26.72 9.61
C HIS A 594 -8.76 -27.64 10.08
N LYS A 595 -8.68 -28.07 11.34
CA LYS A 595 -9.72 -28.87 11.99
C LYS A 595 -10.78 -27.96 12.61
N PRO A 596 -12.06 -28.41 12.70
CA PRO A 596 -13.12 -27.66 13.37
C PRO A 596 -12.78 -27.37 14.84
N LYS A 597 -13.08 -26.16 15.32
CA LYS A 597 -12.75 -25.72 16.68
C LYS A 597 -13.86 -26.11 17.66
N VAL A 598 -13.48 -26.65 18.82
CA VAL A 598 -14.42 -26.93 19.94
C VAL A 598 -14.96 -25.62 20.54
N SER A 599 -14.19 -24.53 20.47
CA SER A 599 -14.61 -23.21 20.99
C SER A 599 -15.87 -22.66 20.33
N SER A 600 -16.13 -23.03 19.07
CA SER A 600 -17.31 -22.61 18.32
C SER A 600 -18.59 -23.36 18.72
N ILE A 601 -18.50 -24.31 19.67
CA ILE A 601 -19.65 -25.05 20.20
C ILE A 601 -20.27 -24.26 21.34
N ASN A 602 -21.11 -23.29 21.00
CA ASN A 602 -21.87 -22.51 21.96
C ASN A 602 -23.16 -21.95 21.33
N PRO A 603 -24.15 -21.50 22.12
CA PRO A 603 -25.44 -21.04 21.60
C PRO A 603 -25.41 -19.85 20.64
N SER A 604 -24.32 -19.08 20.62
CA SER A 604 -24.14 -17.93 19.73
C SER A 604 -23.56 -18.30 18.38
N ASP A 605 -22.83 -19.41 18.31
CA ASP A 605 -22.15 -19.91 17.12
C ASP A 605 -22.81 -21.23 16.65
N CYS A 606 -22.17 -22.39 16.85
CA CYS A 606 -22.61 -23.68 16.28
C CYS A 606 -23.40 -24.58 17.26
N VAL A 607 -23.93 -23.97 18.32
CA VAL A 607 -24.90 -24.51 19.30
C VAL A 607 -24.38 -25.70 20.09
N ASP A 608 -24.37 -26.88 19.49
CA ASP A 608 -24.07 -28.15 20.15
C ASP A 608 -23.16 -29.08 19.34
N MET A 609 -22.63 -28.64 18.19
CA MET A 609 -21.61 -29.35 17.41
C MET A 609 -20.62 -28.36 16.79
N THR A 610 -19.42 -28.79 16.40
CA THR A 610 -18.50 -27.89 15.69
C THR A 610 -19.09 -27.46 14.35
N CYS A 611 -18.77 -26.23 13.93
CA CYS A 611 -19.18 -25.69 12.63
C CYS A 611 -18.72 -26.54 11.44
N ASP A 612 -19.42 -26.37 10.31
CA ASP A 612 -19.35 -27.26 9.16
C ASP A 612 -18.33 -26.85 8.08
N GLY A 613 -17.86 -25.60 8.08
CA GLY A 613 -17.00 -25.06 7.02
C GLY A 613 -15.70 -25.84 6.87
N LEU A 614 -15.00 -26.07 7.97
CA LEU A 614 -13.77 -26.86 8.02
C LEU A 614 -14.00 -28.37 7.83
N LYS A 615 -15.25 -28.85 7.83
CA LYS A 615 -15.61 -30.26 7.58
C LYS A 615 -15.93 -30.57 6.12
N LYS A 616 -16.18 -29.54 5.31
CA LYS A 616 -16.75 -29.68 3.95
C LYS A 616 -15.84 -29.11 2.86
N VAL A 617 -14.56 -28.90 3.17
CA VAL A 617 -13.57 -28.40 2.21
C VAL A 617 -13.39 -29.42 1.10
N ILE A 618 -13.44 -28.94 -0.15
CA ILE A 618 -13.25 -29.74 -1.36
C ILE A 618 -12.25 -28.99 -2.25
N ILE A 619 -11.14 -29.65 -2.57
CA ILE A 619 -10.14 -29.17 -3.53
C ILE A 619 -10.02 -30.21 -4.64
N THR A 620 -10.37 -29.83 -5.87
CA THR A 620 -10.27 -30.69 -7.05
C THR A 620 -9.00 -30.36 -7.83
N ASP A 621 -8.12 -31.34 -7.93
CA ASP A 621 -6.95 -31.29 -8.80
C ASP A 621 -7.34 -31.79 -10.19
N THR A 622 -7.42 -30.86 -11.14
CA THR A 622 -7.99 -31.14 -12.47
C THR A 622 -7.00 -31.79 -13.43
N ASP A 623 -5.70 -31.73 -13.15
CA ASP A 623 -4.66 -32.25 -14.05
C ASP A 623 -3.64 -33.18 -13.37
N GLY A 624 -3.68 -33.31 -12.05
CA GLY A 624 -2.82 -34.20 -11.29
C GLY A 624 -1.54 -33.54 -10.79
N THR A 625 -1.36 -32.23 -10.96
CA THR A 625 -0.16 -31.51 -10.51
C THR A 625 -0.08 -31.35 -8.98
N LEU A 626 -1.20 -31.49 -8.27
CA LEU A 626 -1.26 -31.41 -6.81
C LEU A 626 -1.27 -32.79 -6.14
N LEU A 627 -2.08 -33.71 -6.65
CA LEU A 627 -2.41 -35.01 -6.03
C LEU A 627 -1.79 -36.20 -6.78
N GLY A 628 -1.08 -35.95 -7.89
CA GLY A 628 -0.45 -36.98 -8.73
C GLY A 628 -1.41 -37.74 -9.63
N THR A 629 -2.70 -37.35 -9.70
CA THR A 629 -3.70 -37.96 -10.58
C THR A 629 -4.75 -36.92 -10.97
N ALA A 630 -5.09 -36.85 -12.27
CA ALA A 630 -6.09 -35.94 -12.79
C ALA A 630 -7.50 -36.25 -12.26
N ASP A 631 -8.30 -35.20 -12.11
CA ASP A 631 -9.66 -35.22 -11.54
C ASP A 631 -9.74 -35.84 -10.12
N ALA A 632 -8.62 -35.84 -9.39
CA ALA A 632 -8.58 -36.27 -8.00
C ALA A 632 -9.13 -35.16 -7.08
N THR A 633 -9.66 -35.54 -5.93
CA THR A 633 -10.25 -34.59 -4.97
C THR A 633 -9.69 -34.82 -3.57
N LEU A 634 -9.18 -33.76 -2.97
CA LEU A 634 -8.87 -33.68 -1.55
C LEU A 634 -10.13 -33.21 -0.81
N THR A 635 -10.52 -33.93 0.24
CA THR A 635 -11.66 -33.57 1.08
C THR A 635 -11.24 -33.44 2.53
N ALA A 636 -11.85 -32.50 3.26
CA ALA A 636 -11.78 -32.49 4.71
C ALA A 636 -12.38 -33.78 5.31
N ILE A 637 -11.95 -34.12 6.53
CA ILE A 637 -12.45 -35.28 7.27
C ILE A 637 -13.72 -34.82 8.00
N ALA A 638 -14.88 -35.01 7.38
CA ALA A 638 -16.17 -34.57 7.93
C ALA A 638 -16.50 -35.27 9.26
N GLU A 639 -16.01 -36.50 9.41
CA GLU A 639 -16.13 -37.39 10.56
C GLU A 639 -15.06 -37.17 11.64
N TYR A 640 -14.29 -36.08 11.57
CA TYR A 640 -13.28 -35.79 12.58
C TYR A 640 -13.87 -35.84 14.01
N GLU A 641 -13.27 -36.67 14.87
CA GLU A 641 -13.72 -36.98 16.24
C GLU A 641 -15.07 -37.72 16.35
N TRP A 642 -15.52 -38.41 15.30
CA TRP A 642 -16.70 -39.29 15.37
C TRP A 642 -16.51 -40.39 16.44
N ASP A 643 -17.36 -40.37 17.48
CA ASP A 643 -17.23 -41.24 18.67
C ASP A 643 -15.86 -41.14 19.38
N GLY A 644 -15.10 -40.09 19.11
CA GLY A 644 -13.81 -39.76 19.75
C GLY A 644 -14.02 -38.82 20.94
N ASP A 645 -13.46 -37.62 20.87
CA ASP A 645 -13.74 -36.57 21.83
C ASP A 645 -15.20 -36.09 21.70
N GLY A 646 -16.02 -36.49 22.68
CA GLY A 646 -17.42 -36.12 22.77
C GLY A 646 -17.68 -34.61 22.81
N SER A 647 -16.66 -33.79 23.12
CA SER A 647 -16.75 -32.32 23.06
C SER A 647 -17.13 -31.82 21.66
N HIS A 648 -16.73 -32.51 20.59
CA HIS A 648 -16.98 -32.11 19.20
C HIS A 648 -18.44 -32.26 18.75
N GLY A 649 -19.30 -32.91 19.55
CA GLY A 649 -20.72 -33.03 19.23
C GLY A 649 -21.02 -33.95 18.05
N VAL A 650 -20.17 -34.93 17.76
CA VAL A 650 -20.37 -35.93 16.69
C VAL A 650 -20.21 -37.35 17.22
N GLY A 651 -21.00 -38.29 16.71
CA GLY A 651 -20.97 -39.70 17.11
C GLY A 651 -22.31 -40.41 17.05
N ASP A 652 -22.26 -41.74 17.15
CA ASP A 652 -23.42 -42.63 17.12
C ASP A 652 -24.43 -42.30 18.21
N TYR A 653 -24.00 -41.74 19.34
CA TYR A 653 -24.88 -41.37 20.45
C TYR A 653 -25.95 -40.34 20.04
N ARG A 654 -25.70 -39.54 18.99
CA ARG A 654 -26.67 -38.56 18.45
C ARG A 654 -27.67 -39.15 17.48
N ILE A 655 -27.39 -40.33 16.92
CA ILE A 655 -28.34 -41.01 16.03
C ILE A 655 -29.54 -41.44 16.88
N PRO A 656 -30.79 -41.14 16.49
CA PRO A 656 -31.98 -41.67 17.16
C PRO A 656 -31.93 -43.20 17.28
N ASN A 657 -32.33 -43.76 18.42
CA ASN A 657 -32.30 -45.22 18.62
C ASN A 657 -33.07 -46.00 17.55
N SER A 658 -34.19 -45.44 17.06
CA SER A 658 -34.97 -46.02 15.97
C SER A 658 -34.22 -46.15 14.64
N LEU A 659 -33.18 -45.33 14.41
CA LEU A 659 -32.30 -45.41 13.24
C LEU A 659 -31.07 -46.32 13.47
N LYS A 660 -30.87 -46.79 14.71
CA LYS A 660 -29.81 -47.74 15.09
C LYS A 660 -30.33 -49.16 15.28
N THR A 661 -31.63 -49.40 15.06
CA THR A 661 -32.28 -50.69 15.30
C THR A 661 -33.04 -51.19 14.09
N ASN A 662 -32.93 -52.49 13.82
CA ASN A 662 -33.76 -53.20 12.86
C ASN A 662 -35.24 -53.17 13.26
N ILE A 663 -36.13 -53.56 12.34
CA ILE A 663 -37.58 -53.66 12.58
C ILE A 663 -37.91 -54.59 13.77
N ASP A 664 -37.05 -55.57 14.05
CA ASP A 664 -37.18 -56.51 15.17
C ASP A 664 -36.60 -56.00 16.51
N GLY A 665 -36.06 -54.77 16.53
CA GLY A 665 -35.47 -54.14 17.71
C GLY A 665 -34.01 -54.52 17.99
N SER A 666 -33.40 -55.39 17.17
CA SER A 666 -31.96 -55.67 17.26
C SER A 666 -31.15 -54.47 16.77
N GLN A 667 -29.95 -54.26 17.33
CA GLN A 667 -29.08 -53.16 16.92
C GLN A 667 -28.48 -53.44 15.53
N ILE A 668 -28.51 -52.46 14.64
CA ILE A 668 -27.84 -52.51 13.34
C ILE A 668 -26.32 -52.56 13.60
N ALA A 669 -25.62 -53.53 13.00
CA ALA A 669 -24.17 -53.65 13.17
C ALA A 669 -23.47 -52.42 12.61
N SER A 670 -22.37 -51.96 13.21
CA SER A 670 -21.70 -50.73 12.74
C SER A 670 -21.25 -50.79 11.28
N ALA A 671 -20.92 -51.98 10.76
CA ALA A 671 -20.58 -52.19 9.36
C ALA A 671 -21.78 -52.08 8.38
N GLU A 672 -23.01 -52.05 8.90
CA GLU A 672 -24.26 -51.95 8.13
C GLU A 672 -24.90 -50.55 8.26
N LYS A 673 -24.30 -49.65 9.05
CA LYS A 673 -24.82 -48.29 9.27
C LYS A 673 -24.47 -47.29 8.16
N PHE A 674 -23.57 -47.66 7.24
CA PHE A 674 -23.06 -46.79 6.17
C PHE A 674 -22.95 -47.54 4.85
#